data_AF-A0A523IST4-F1
#
_entry.id   AF-A0A523IST4-F1
#
_cell.length_a   1.000
_cell.length_b   1.000
_cell.length_c   1.000
_cell.angle_alpha   90.00
_cell.angle_beta   90.00
_cell.angle_gamma   90.00
#
_symmetry.space_group_name_H-M   'P 1'
#
loop_
_entity.id
_entity.type
_entity.pdbx_description
1 polymer ?
#
loop_
_entity_poly.entity_id
_entity_poly.type
_entity_poly.pdbx_seq_one_letter_code
_entity_poly.pdbx_strand_id
1 'polypeptide(L)'
;MMRSFLVSLLPVALVLASCAGPRELSPAERKPMAHATPPRQPLPDAVERTAGRMAALVLADRPDSAAELLTLIEEHDAELEARGEPPSGLMDNGIDLLNTLDGSRSYLQHAHEMLERDDVDPRLRRRLERYLDSQPLRLAERRLREDRVIKFGSVINRITAPVSQFLFGGQVPTVETGRAAIASLLLMHSFPEATIQERQALRAYQEFVERYPDAPEREEVTQKIARYERELRHQLYVEALEAAERAEKARVPEAVLMHLDRADRLIPDEPEAQKLRARAETARTQRDQHILESLGARSLVGIRLDPETKAELEQLAVVVLQAPFDEIARHAAAWEDRHAAGPLLDEMRFLKAYWYLAQDQEDEFVRALTEIAKLDLRQSNMARHARRFLTDPEQNPYAFYRAAQRSDRRDRVRWIMLGPRARGRIRRDLPRPIEWILSIPSFAVSLATSPIRLLQYRGARPQFGGAVLDTGNRYLAHFPGGQHADEVNRVLEKLYAIRRQWSQALEHLQARADPDPEKTADYREKIAKRTLAAARMQRRLDVRAAIYRSILTKYEDTPQAEQAATELQELIRNASPQNIRLSKEFLKQYPQLWAPGALGLHPELLDGDKHNGEIAEEGITLLGRTVVEVSLVDTESVVQNVPRENFIRFIAALEEVSYQRLVIDERERPEPDPQRDLFFERARLGLLEDADRRPAARSNAVFMSTFEKYGVRRPGNILPLELVLQGGLEDFGLAAFPRIRVPGQTPDAFLYR
;
A
#
# COMPACT_ATOMS: atom_id res chain seq x y z
N MET A 1 -98.39 18.51 17.50
CA MET A 1 -97.23 18.78 18.37
C MET A 1 -96.56 17.45 18.70
N MET A 2 -95.22 17.41 18.66
CA MET A 2 -94.31 16.31 19.07
C MET A 2 -94.36 15.08 18.15
N ARG A 3 -93.41 14.83 17.22
CA ARG A 3 -91.93 14.80 17.21
C ARG A 3 -91.32 13.76 18.17
N SER A 4 -90.53 12.89 17.54
CA SER A 4 -89.49 11.99 18.06
C SER A 4 -89.93 10.59 18.50
N PHE A 5 -89.62 9.57 17.69
CA PHE A 5 -88.72 8.46 18.08
C PHE A 5 -88.43 7.50 16.89
N LEU A 6 -87.12 7.25 16.66
CA LEU A 6 -86.47 6.11 15.98
C LEU A 6 -86.74 5.91 14.47
N VAL A 7 -85.82 6.16 13.53
CA VAL A 7 -84.34 6.18 13.51
C VAL A 7 -83.71 4.94 14.12
N SER A 8 -83.80 3.82 13.43
CA SER A 8 -82.94 2.64 13.67
C SER A 8 -83.21 1.58 12.60
N LEU A 9 -82.60 1.71 11.41
CA LEU A 9 -82.37 0.60 10.47
C LEU A 9 -81.49 0.95 9.26
N LEU A 10 -80.99 2.19 9.14
CA LEU A 10 -80.12 2.57 8.01
C LEU A 10 -78.58 2.44 8.21
N PRO A 11 -77.98 2.25 9.42
CA PRO A 11 -76.51 2.27 9.51
C PRO A 11 -75.83 0.90 9.34
N VAL A 12 -76.57 -0.22 9.22
CA VAL A 12 -75.94 -1.56 9.17
C VAL A 12 -75.50 -1.95 7.75
N ALA A 13 -76.09 -1.38 6.70
CA ALA A 13 -75.70 -1.69 5.31
C ALA A 13 -74.48 -0.89 4.82
N LEU A 14 -74.11 0.22 5.47
CA LEU A 14 -72.95 1.04 5.06
C LEU A 14 -71.63 0.67 5.76
N VAL A 15 -71.66 -0.15 6.81
CA VAL A 15 -70.44 -0.56 7.56
C VAL A 15 -69.83 -1.86 7.00
N LEU A 16 -70.56 -2.64 6.20
CA LEU A 16 -70.04 -3.88 5.60
C LEU A 16 -69.46 -3.71 4.18
N ALA A 17 -69.51 -2.50 3.61
CA ALA A 17 -68.95 -2.21 2.28
C ALA A 17 -67.63 -1.41 2.31
N SER A 18 -67.12 -1.04 3.50
CA SER A 18 -65.90 -0.22 3.63
C SER A 18 -64.66 -0.96 4.14
N CYS A 19 -64.66 -2.29 4.15
CA CYS A 19 -63.49 -3.11 4.54
C CYS A 19 -63.05 -4.10 3.46
N ALA A 20 -63.17 -3.72 2.19
CA ALA A 20 -62.41 -4.33 1.11
C ALA A 20 -61.32 -3.34 0.68
N GLY A 21 -60.32 -3.15 1.54
CA GLY A 21 -59.06 -2.56 1.11
C GLY A 21 -58.46 -3.43 -0.01
N PRO A 22 -57.73 -2.85 -0.97
CA PRO A 22 -57.06 -3.63 -2.00
C PRO A 22 -56.25 -4.73 -1.33
N ARG A 23 -56.54 -5.98 -1.69
CA ARG A 23 -55.83 -7.16 -1.20
C ARG A 23 -54.35 -6.94 -1.52
N GLU A 24 -53.52 -6.76 -0.49
CA GLU A 24 -52.07 -6.77 -0.65
C GLU A 24 -51.67 -8.13 -1.25
N LEU A 25 -51.21 -8.10 -2.50
CA LEU A 25 -50.66 -9.27 -3.16
C LEU A 25 -49.46 -9.74 -2.35
N SER A 26 -49.43 -11.03 -2.02
CA SER A 26 -48.30 -11.65 -1.33
C SER A 26 -47.01 -11.50 -2.18
N PRO A 27 -45.81 -11.54 -1.58
CA PRO A 27 -44.54 -11.41 -2.32
C PRO A 27 -44.40 -12.40 -3.49
N ALA A 28 -45.03 -13.58 -3.40
CA ALA A 28 -45.05 -14.59 -4.46
C ALA A 28 -46.03 -14.28 -5.62
N GLU A 29 -47.02 -13.41 -5.40
CA GLU A 29 -47.99 -12.98 -6.41
C GLU A 29 -47.54 -11.72 -7.17
N ARG A 30 -46.59 -10.96 -6.63
CA ARG A 30 -45.92 -9.86 -7.33
C ARG A 30 -44.88 -10.46 -8.28
N LYS A 31 -45.18 -10.51 -9.57
CA LYS A 31 -44.18 -10.82 -10.61
C LYS A 31 -43.50 -9.51 -10.99
N PRO A 32 -42.30 -9.19 -10.46
CA PRO A 32 -41.68 -7.88 -10.69
C PRO A 32 -41.23 -7.68 -12.14
N MET A 33 -41.14 -8.77 -12.92
CA MET A 33 -40.80 -8.74 -14.34
C MET A 33 -41.99 -9.10 -15.24
N ALA A 34 -42.21 -8.31 -16.29
CA ALA A 34 -43.23 -8.53 -17.30
C ALA A 34 -42.87 -9.72 -18.23
N HIS A 35 -43.89 -10.36 -18.82
CA HIS A 35 -43.68 -11.34 -19.89
C HIS A 35 -43.15 -10.66 -21.16
N ALA A 36 -42.13 -11.27 -21.79
CA ALA A 36 -41.33 -10.68 -22.87
C ALA A 36 -42.18 -10.21 -24.06
N THR A 37 -42.00 -8.94 -24.44
CA THR A 37 -42.45 -8.38 -25.73
C THR A 37 -41.54 -8.92 -26.84
N PRO A 38 -42.03 -9.17 -28.07
CA PRO A 38 -41.20 -9.68 -29.15
C PRO A 38 -39.95 -8.81 -29.38
N PRO A 39 -38.80 -9.43 -29.70
CA PRO A 39 -37.53 -8.73 -29.80
C PRO A 39 -37.53 -7.66 -30.92
N ARG A 40 -36.98 -6.47 -30.63
CA ARG A 40 -36.47 -5.56 -31.68
C ARG A 40 -35.44 -6.29 -32.56
N GLN A 41 -35.29 -5.84 -33.81
CA GLN A 41 -34.36 -6.39 -34.82
C GLN A 41 -32.97 -6.65 -34.22
N PRO A 42 -32.28 -7.73 -34.64
CA PRO A 42 -30.96 -8.06 -34.15
C PRO A 42 -29.92 -7.01 -34.57
N LEU A 43 -29.09 -6.58 -33.61
CA LEU A 43 -27.91 -5.75 -33.85
C LEU A 43 -26.82 -6.55 -34.62
N PRO A 44 -26.01 -5.90 -35.49
CA PRO A 44 -26.00 -4.46 -35.76
C PRO A 44 -26.97 -4.01 -36.86
N ASP A 45 -27.45 -2.77 -36.76
CA ASP A 45 -28.34 -2.15 -37.76
C ASP A 45 -27.59 -1.60 -39.01
N ALA A 46 -28.30 -0.92 -39.92
CA ALA A 46 -27.69 -0.42 -41.16
C ALA A 46 -26.70 0.72 -40.93
N VAL A 47 -26.99 1.61 -39.98
CA VAL A 47 -26.17 2.78 -39.67
C VAL A 47 -24.90 2.37 -38.94
N GLU A 48 -25.01 1.43 -38.00
CA GLU A 48 -23.88 0.85 -37.28
C GLU A 48 -22.89 0.15 -38.23
N ARG A 49 -23.40 -0.51 -39.28
CA ARG A 49 -22.54 -1.10 -40.33
C ARG A 49 -21.82 -0.03 -41.16
N THR A 50 -22.48 1.10 -41.46
CA THR A 50 -21.86 2.23 -42.17
C THR A 50 -20.77 2.87 -41.32
N ALA A 51 -21.02 3.13 -40.05
CA ALA A 51 -20.04 3.66 -39.11
C ALA A 51 -18.83 2.71 -38.94
N GLY A 52 -19.07 1.41 -38.83
CA GLY A 52 -17.99 0.40 -38.77
C GLY A 52 -17.12 0.37 -40.03
N ARG A 53 -17.71 0.55 -41.21
CA ARG A 53 -16.95 0.66 -42.48
C ARG A 53 -16.17 1.96 -42.56
N MET A 54 -16.74 3.08 -42.11
CA MET A 54 -16.05 4.37 -42.06
C MET A 54 -14.80 4.29 -41.17
N ALA A 55 -14.93 3.72 -39.96
CA ALA A 55 -13.78 3.47 -39.08
C ALA A 55 -12.69 2.62 -39.74
N ALA A 56 -13.07 1.56 -40.46
CA ALA A 56 -12.11 0.73 -41.19
C ALA A 56 -11.40 1.49 -42.32
N LEU A 57 -12.08 2.39 -43.03
CA LEU A 57 -11.51 3.20 -44.10
C LEU A 57 -10.55 4.27 -43.57
N VAL A 58 -10.87 4.91 -42.45
CA VAL A 58 -9.96 5.85 -41.78
C VAL A 58 -8.71 5.14 -41.30
N LEU A 59 -8.83 3.95 -40.70
CA LEU A 59 -7.68 3.12 -40.32
C LEU A 59 -6.84 2.66 -41.53
N ALA A 60 -7.45 2.57 -42.72
CA ALA A 60 -6.78 2.21 -43.97
C ALA A 60 -6.24 3.43 -44.73
N ASP A 61 -6.27 4.63 -44.14
CA ASP A 61 -5.81 5.89 -44.74
C ASP A 61 -6.52 6.21 -46.08
N ARG A 62 -7.85 6.03 -46.09
CA ARG A 62 -8.74 6.32 -47.24
C ARG A 62 -9.73 7.44 -46.89
N PRO A 63 -9.26 8.70 -46.74
CA PRO A 63 -10.10 9.82 -46.28
C PRO A 63 -11.29 10.08 -47.20
N ASP A 64 -11.09 10.05 -48.52
CA ASP A 64 -12.14 10.37 -49.49
C ASP A 64 -13.32 9.38 -49.40
N SER A 65 -13.04 8.08 -49.32
CA SER A 65 -14.06 7.04 -49.18
C SER A 65 -14.73 7.06 -47.80
N ALA A 66 -14.02 7.47 -46.76
CA ALA A 66 -14.61 7.65 -45.43
C ALA A 66 -15.53 8.88 -45.39
N ALA A 67 -15.20 9.95 -46.12
CA ALA A 67 -16.05 11.14 -46.26
C ALA A 67 -17.36 10.82 -47.00
N GLU A 68 -17.33 9.98 -48.03
CA GLU A 68 -18.56 9.51 -48.71
C GLU A 68 -19.51 8.76 -47.75
N LEU A 69 -18.97 7.94 -46.85
CA LEU A 69 -19.79 7.25 -45.83
C LEU A 69 -20.33 8.20 -44.77
N LEU A 70 -19.66 9.32 -44.51
CA LEU A 70 -20.14 10.34 -43.60
C LEU A 70 -21.37 11.06 -44.17
N THR A 71 -21.40 11.34 -45.48
CA THR A 71 -22.58 11.89 -46.16
C THR A 71 -23.78 10.93 -46.07
N LEU A 72 -23.56 9.61 -46.13
CA LEU A 72 -24.65 8.63 -45.94
C LEU A 72 -25.23 8.63 -44.52
N ILE A 73 -24.41 8.94 -43.50
CA ILE A 73 -24.89 9.10 -42.12
C ILE A 73 -25.71 10.38 -42.00
N GLU A 74 -25.26 11.47 -42.62
CA GLU A 74 -25.99 12.76 -42.68
C GLU A 74 -27.36 12.61 -43.36
N GLU A 75 -27.41 11.94 -44.51
CA GLU A 75 -28.66 11.64 -45.22
C GLU A 75 -29.63 10.81 -44.35
N HIS A 76 -29.11 9.84 -43.60
CA HIS A 76 -29.93 9.02 -42.69
C HIS A 76 -30.47 9.82 -41.51
N ASP A 77 -29.67 10.70 -40.92
CA ASP A 77 -30.12 11.58 -39.82
C ASP A 77 -31.20 12.56 -40.30
N ALA A 78 -31.09 13.08 -41.54
CA ALA A 78 -32.12 13.91 -42.15
C ALA A 78 -33.44 13.13 -42.38
N GLU A 79 -33.37 11.85 -42.75
CA GLU A 79 -34.55 10.98 -42.85
C GLU A 79 -35.24 10.73 -41.50
N LEU A 80 -34.47 10.54 -40.43
CA LEU A 80 -35.00 10.36 -39.07
C LEU A 80 -35.70 11.62 -38.58
N GLU A 81 -35.08 12.79 -38.80
CA GLU A 81 -35.67 14.09 -38.45
C GLU A 81 -36.98 14.34 -39.20
N ALA A 82 -37.03 14.00 -40.50
CA ALA A 82 -38.25 14.10 -41.31
C ALA A 82 -39.40 13.19 -40.80
N ARG A 83 -39.08 12.13 -40.05
CA ARG A 83 -40.05 11.21 -39.40
C ARG A 83 -40.38 11.61 -37.96
N GLY A 84 -39.77 12.67 -37.43
CA GLY A 84 -39.90 13.07 -36.03
C GLY A 84 -39.17 12.13 -35.06
N GLU A 85 -38.24 11.33 -35.56
CA GLU A 85 -37.38 10.46 -34.76
C GLU A 85 -36.06 11.21 -34.43
N PRO A 86 -35.42 10.90 -33.28
CA PRO A 86 -34.14 11.50 -32.94
C PRO A 86 -33.03 11.04 -33.92
N PRO A 87 -32.04 11.89 -34.25
CA PRO A 87 -30.93 11.52 -35.12
C PRO A 87 -30.08 10.41 -34.50
N SER A 88 -29.26 9.73 -35.32
CA SER A 88 -28.38 8.65 -34.88
C SER A 88 -27.31 9.09 -33.88
N GLY A 89 -26.93 10.38 -33.89
CA GLY A 89 -25.89 10.94 -33.02
C GLY A 89 -24.45 10.57 -33.44
N LEU A 90 -24.27 10.00 -34.64
CA LEU A 90 -22.95 9.58 -35.13
C LEU A 90 -22.24 10.63 -35.97
N MET A 91 -22.95 11.68 -36.39
CA MET A 91 -22.44 12.73 -37.27
C MET A 91 -21.17 13.40 -36.71
N ASP A 92 -21.23 13.92 -35.48
CA ASP A 92 -20.07 14.55 -34.83
C ASP A 92 -18.90 13.58 -34.64
N ASN A 93 -19.19 12.31 -34.33
CA ASN A 93 -18.17 11.27 -34.18
C ASN A 93 -17.49 10.94 -35.52
N GLY A 94 -18.23 10.97 -36.63
CA GLY A 94 -17.70 10.80 -37.96
C GLY A 94 -16.83 11.97 -38.41
N ILE A 95 -17.23 13.22 -38.12
CA ILE A 95 -16.42 14.41 -38.38
C ILE A 95 -15.10 14.33 -37.60
N ASP A 96 -15.16 14.07 -36.29
CA ASP A 96 -13.95 13.97 -35.47
C ASP A 96 -13.00 12.89 -35.97
N LEU A 97 -13.55 11.72 -36.36
CA LEU A 97 -12.78 10.61 -36.89
C LEU A 97 -12.02 10.98 -38.18
N LEU A 98 -12.63 11.70 -39.13
CA LEU A 98 -11.94 12.15 -40.34
C LEU A 98 -10.80 13.12 -40.03
N ASN A 99 -11.01 14.05 -39.10
CA ASN A 99 -10.02 15.05 -38.71
C ASN A 99 -8.79 14.45 -38.00
N THR A 100 -8.85 13.17 -37.57
CA THR A 100 -7.66 12.48 -37.04
C THR A 100 -6.58 12.22 -38.10
N LEU A 101 -6.92 12.26 -39.39
CA LEU A 101 -6.01 11.99 -40.50
C LEU A 101 -5.10 13.18 -40.85
N ASP A 102 -5.49 14.41 -40.51
CA ASP A 102 -4.76 15.64 -40.87
C ASP A 102 -3.53 15.92 -39.98
N GLY A 103 -3.13 14.95 -39.16
CA GLY A 103 -1.99 15.02 -38.28
C GLY A 103 -2.27 15.69 -36.94
N SER A 104 -1.37 15.50 -35.97
CA SER A 104 -1.60 15.83 -34.56
C SER A 104 -1.80 17.32 -34.27
N ARG A 105 -1.21 18.24 -35.05
CA ARG A 105 -1.41 19.69 -34.85
C ARG A 105 -2.72 20.19 -35.47
N SER A 106 -3.09 19.70 -36.64
CA SER A 106 -4.37 20.04 -37.28
C SER A 106 -5.52 19.51 -36.43
N TYR A 107 -5.40 18.29 -35.91
CA TYR A 107 -6.38 17.74 -34.99
C TYR A 107 -6.49 18.52 -33.66
N LEU A 108 -5.38 19.09 -33.17
CA LEU A 108 -5.41 19.98 -32.00
C LEU A 108 -6.25 21.23 -32.22
N GLN A 109 -6.13 21.83 -33.40
CA GLN A 109 -6.92 22.98 -33.78
C GLN A 109 -8.40 22.60 -33.95
N HIS A 110 -8.67 21.49 -34.65
CA HIS A 110 -10.02 20.94 -34.79
C HIS A 110 -10.70 20.69 -33.44
N ALA A 111 -9.98 20.10 -32.48
CA ALA A 111 -10.50 19.85 -31.14
C ALA A 111 -10.88 21.14 -30.40
N HIS A 112 -10.20 22.27 -30.66
CA HIS A 112 -10.62 23.57 -30.11
C HIS A 112 -11.89 24.07 -30.79
N GLU A 113 -11.92 24.05 -32.12
CA GLU A 113 -13.06 24.53 -32.92
C GLU A 113 -14.34 23.74 -32.60
N MET A 114 -14.23 22.41 -32.42
CA MET A 114 -15.33 21.57 -31.95
C MET A 114 -15.79 21.93 -30.53
N LEU A 115 -14.88 22.28 -29.61
CA LEU A 115 -15.28 22.62 -28.23
C LEU A 115 -15.92 24.01 -28.11
N GLU A 116 -15.73 24.90 -29.08
CA GLU A 116 -16.40 26.21 -29.15
C GLU A 116 -17.88 26.09 -29.56
N ARG A 117 -18.26 24.97 -30.19
CA ARG A 117 -19.65 24.65 -30.55
C ARG A 117 -20.46 24.21 -29.33
N ASP A 118 -21.65 24.79 -29.16
CA ASP A 118 -22.55 24.46 -28.05
C ASP A 118 -23.31 23.12 -28.25
N ASP A 119 -23.45 22.67 -29.50
CA ASP A 119 -24.28 21.55 -29.94
C ASP A 119 -23.58 20.17 -29.99
N VAL A 120 -22.30 20.10 -29.64
CA VAL A 120 -21.52 18.86 -29.69
C VAL A 120 -22.02 17.82 -28.68
N ASP A 121 -22.08 16.56 -29.10
CA ASP A 121 -22.36 15.41 -28.21
C ASP A 121 -21.54 15.54 -26.91
N PRO A 122 -22.18 15.57 -25.72
CA PRO A 122 -21.48 15.66 -24.43
C PRO A 122 -20.34 14.65 -24.25
N ARG A 123 -20.45 13.46 -24.86
CA ARG A 123 -19.42 12.41 -24.84
C ARG A 123 -18.22 12.79 -25.66
N LEU A 124 -18.44 13.30 -26.88
CA LEU A 124 -17.38 13.79 -27.75
C LEU A 124 -16.72 15.00 -27.12
N ARG A 125 -17.49 15.96 -26.60
CA ARG A 125 -16.98 17.11 -25.84
C ARG A 125 -16.05 16.66 -24.72
N ARG A 126 -16.47 15.70 -23.89
CA ARG A 126 -15.62 15.13 -22.82
C ARG A 126 -14.35 14.44 -23.34
N ARG A 127 -14.42 13.75 -24.48
CA ARG A 127 -13.25 13.13 -25.12
C ARG A 127 -12.27 14.20 -25.60
N LEU A 128 -12.76 15.24 -26.28
CA LEU A 128 -11.97 16.36 -26.79
C LEU A 128 -11.33 17.17 -25.65
N GLU A 129 -12.09 17.47 -24.58
CA GLU A 129 -11.56 18.10 -23.36
C GLU A 129 -10.40 17.28 -22.79
N ARG A 130 -10.56 15.94 -22.67
CA ARG A 130 -9.49 15.06 -22.19
C ARG A 130 -8.30 15.01 -23.13
N TYR A 131 -8.52 14.98 -24.43
CA TYR A 131 -7.46 15.03 -25.44
C TYR A 131 -6.65 16.33 -25.29
N LEU A 132 -7.32 17.47 -25.16
CA LEU A 132 -6.65 18.75 -24.94
C LEU A 132 -5.95 18.83 -23.59
N ASP A 133 -6.56 18.32 -22.52
CA ASP A 133 -5.95 18.26 -21.18
C ASP A 133 -4.74 17.34 -21.13
N SER A 134 -4.68 16.32 -21.99
CA SER A 134 -3.55 15.38 -22.11
C SER A 134 -2.37 15.94 -22.91
N GLN A 135 -2.52 17.11 -23.53
CA GLN A 135 -1.45 17.70 -24.33
C GLN A 135 -0.23 18.04 -23.46
N PRO A 136 0.99 17.72 -23.90
CA PRO A 136 2.18 17.81 -23.06
C PRO A 136 2.38 19.19 -22.39
N LEU A 137 2.18 20.29 -23.13
CA LEU A 137 2.32 21.64 -22.55
C LEU A 137 1.23 21.97 -21.54
N ARG A 138 -0.04 21.67 -21.84
CA ARG A 138 -1.16 21.91 -20.92
C ARG A 138 -1.03 21.06 -19.66
N LEU A 139 -0.59 19.82 -19.81
CA LEU A 139 -0.29 18.93 -18.71
C LEU A 139 0.81 19.53 -17.82
N ALA A 140 1.92 19.99 -18.40
CA ALA A 140 3.00 20.62 -17.64
C ALA A 140 2.53 21.87 -16.86
N GLU A 141 1.79 22.77 -17.50
CA GLU A 141 1.24 23.97 -16.86
C GLU A 141 0.25 23.65 -15.74
N ARG A 142 -0.58 22.63 -15.94
CA ARG A 142 -1.50 22.13 -14.93
C ARG A 142 -0.72 21.59 -13.73
N ARG A 143 0.32 20.79 -13.93
CA ARG A 143 1.16 20.28 -12.83
C ARG A 143 1.85 21.40 -12.06
N LEU A 144 2.37 22.42 -12.74
CA LEU A 144 2.97 23.58 -12.07
C LEU A 144 1.94 24.44 -11.32
N ARG A 145 0.68 24.47 -11.76
CA ARG A 145 -0.42 25.09 -10.99
C ARG A 145 -0.77 24.26 -9.77
N GLU A 146 -0.88 22.93 -9.92
CA GLU A 146 -1.13 22.00 -8.82
C GLU A 146 -0.03 22.09 -7.76
N ASP A 147 1.25 22.16 -8.17
CA ASP A 147 2.40 22.37 -7.29
C ASP A 147 2.27 23.63 -6.43
N ARG A 148 1.95 24.76 -7.08
CA ARG A 148 1.70 26.03 -6.38
C ARG A 148 0.56 25.92 -5.37
N VAL A 149 -0.53 25.25 -5.73
CA VAL A 149 -1.66 25.01 -4.83
C VAL A 149 -1.26 24.08 -3.67
N ILE A 150 -0.43 23.07 -3.90
CA ILE A 150 0.07 22.18 -2.86
C ILE A 150 0.98 22.93 -1.88
N LYS A 151 1.97 23.67 -2.40
CA LYS A 151 2.91 24.47 -1.58
C LYS A 151 2.14 25.53 -0.77
N PHE A 152 1.26 26.30 -1.41
CA PHE A 152 0.45 27.32 -0.74
C PHE A 152 -0.58 26.72 0.23
N GLY A 153 -1.31 25.71 -0.21
CA GLY A 153 -2.36 25.05 0.57
C GLY A 153 -1.82 24.37 1.81
N SER A 154 -0.66 23.72 1.73
CA SER A 154 -0.04 23.08 2.91
C SER A 154 0.47 24.10 3.94
N VAL A 155 0.95 25.28 3.50
CA VAL A 155 1.28 26.40 4.39
C VAL A 155 0.02 26.95 5.06
N ILE A 156 -1.01 27.30 4.29
CA ILE A 156 -2.25 27.88 4.84
C ILE A 156 -2.99 26.92 5.76
N ASN A 157 -3.14 25.65 5.37
CA ASN A 157 -3.83 24.65 6.17
C ASN A 157 -3.18 24.43 7.54
N ARG A 158 -1.87 24.64 7.64
CA ARG A 158 -1.10 24.49 8.88
C ARG A 158 -1.11 25.74 9.74
N ILE A 159 -1.30 26.92 9.14
CA ILE A 159 -1.52 28.19 9.84
C ILE A 159 -2.95 28.30 10.36
N THR A 160 -3.94 27.83 9.59
CA THR A 160 -5.37 27.96 9.95
C THR A 160 -5.80 27.03 11.07
N ALA A 161 -5.28 25.79 11.14
CA ALA A 161 -5.69 24.83 12.17
C ALA A 161 -5.42 25.31 13.62
N PRO A 162 -4.28 25.94 13.96
CA PRO A 162 -4.06 26.55 15.28
C PRO A 162 -4.85 27.86 15.50
N VAL A 163 -5.08 28.65 14.45
CA VAL A 163 -5.76 29.97 14.54
C VAL A 163 -7.28 29.83 14.71
N SER A 164 -7.90 28.74 14.27
CA SER A 164 -9.33 28.50 14.48
C SER A 164 -9.68 28.00 15.89
N GLN A 165 -8.78 27.27 16.56
CA GLN A 165 -8.94 26.95 17.99
C GLN A 165 -8.86 28.22 18.87
N PHE A 166 -8.18 29.26 18.38
CA PHE A 166 -8.03 30.55 19.05
C PHE A 166 -9.33 31.39 19.08
N LEU A 167 -10.13 31.35 18.00
CA LEU A 167 -11.35 32.18 17.90
C LEU A 167 -12.45 31.79 18.90
N PHE A 168 -12.39 30.59 19.49
CA PHE A 168 -13.38 30.10 20.44
C PHE A 168 -12.84 29.89 21.88
N GLY A 169 -11.53 30.06 22.13
CA GLY A 169 -10.85 29.62 23.37
C GLY A 169 -10.22 30.69 24.28
N GLY A 170 -10.23 31.98 23.92
CA GLY A 170 -10.02 33.11 24.86
C GLY A 170 -8.65 33.32 25.55
N GLN A 171 -7.67 32.42 25.47
CA GLN A 171 -6.32 32.66 26.04
C GLN A 171 -5.18 32.31 25.07
N VAL A 172 -4.15 33.18 25.06
CA VAL A 172 -2.96 33.07 24.20
C VAL A 172 -1.82 32.42 24.98
N PRO A 173 -1.38 31.19 24.67
CA PRO A 173 -0.01 30.81 24.91
C PRO A 173 0.80 31.36 23.74
N THR A 174 1.45 32.52 23.91
CA THR A 174 2.32 33.18 22.92
C THR A 174 3.42 32.27 22.34
N VAL A 175 3.69 31.17 23.03
CA VAL A 175 4.62 30.11 22.63
C VAL A 175 4.08 29.27 21.45
N GLU A 176 2.76 29.10 21.28
CA GLU A 176 2.19 28.22 20.26
C GLU A 176 2.03 28.91 18.89
N THR A 177 1.65 30.19 18.85
CA THR A 177 1.65 30.99 17.62
C THR A 177 3.06 31.17 17.06
N GLY A 178 4.05 31.38 17.92
CA GLY A 178 5.46 31.36 17.53
C GLY A 178 5.89 30.00 16.94
N ARG A 179 5.44 28.88 17.53
CA ARG A 179 5.70 27.53 17.00
C ARG A 179 5.02 27.27 15.66
N ALA A 180 3.80 27.75 15.43
CA ALA A 180 3.09 27.57 14.17
C ALA A 180 3.71 28.38 13.03
N ALA A 181 4.11 29.62 13.29
CA ALA A 181 4.84 30.45 12.33
C ALA A 181 6.21 29.86 11.97
N ILE A 182 6.97 29.42 12.99
CA ILE A 182 8.26 28.73 12.78
C ILE A 182 8.06 27.40 12.05
N ALA A 183 7.05 26.60 12.39
CA ALA A 183 6.74 25.35 11.69
C ALA A 183 6.33 25.57 10.22
N SER A 184 5.70 26.71 9.91
CA SER A 184 5.33 27.09 8.54
C SER A 184 6.56 27.53 7.73
N LEU A 185 7.46 28.31 8.35
CA LEU A 185 8.76 28.66 7.75
C LEU A 185 9.64 27.41 7.52
N LEU A 186 9.63 26.47 8.48
CA LEU A 186 10.32 25.18 8.34
C LEU A 186 9.69 24.32 7.24
N LEU A 187 8.37 24.34 7.07
CA LEU A 187 7.71 23.62 5.98
C LEU A 187 8.14 24.15 4.62
N MET A 188 8.18 25.49 4.47
CA MET A 188 8.63 26.14 3.24
C MET A 188 10.08 25.79 2.89
N HIS A 189 10.93 25.58 3.89
CA HIS A 189 12.30 25.13 3.69
C HIS A 189 12.45 23.61 3.51
N SER A 190 11.42 22.82 3.89
CA SER A 190 11.41 21.36 3.76
C SER A 190 10.83 20.85 2.44
N PHE A 191 10.33 21.73 1.58
CA PHE A 191 9.89 21.29 0.25
C PHE A 191 11.10 20.80 -0.54
N PRO A 192 10.97 19.66 -1.24
CA PRO A 192 11.99 19.23 -2.16
C PRO A 192 12.16 20.30 -3.24
N GLU A 193 13.40 20.51 -3.70
CA GLU A 193 13.70 21.48 -4.75
C GLU A 193 13.04 21.13 -6.10
N ALA A 194 12.82 19.85 -6.38
CA ALA A 194 12.02 19.38 -7.50
C ALA A 194 10.88 18.46 -7.01
N THR A 195 9.68 19.05 -6.88
CA THR A 195 8.49 18.31 -6.43
C THR A 195 8.07 17.25 -7.46
N ILE A 196 7.20 16.31 -7.04
CA ILE A 196 6.64 15.30 -7.94
C ILE A 196 5.96 15.96 -9.15
N GLN A 197 5.25 17.05 -8.92
CA GLN A 197 4.56 17.81 -9.96
C GLN A 197 5.54 18.50 -10.91
N GLU A 198 6.64 19.06 -10.40
CA GLU A 198 7.70 19.63 -11.23
C GLU A 198 8.42 18.56 -12.06
N ARG A 199 8.64 17.35 -11.51
CA ARG A 199 9.18 16.20 -12.25
C ARG A 199 8.23 15.72 -13.36
N GLN A 200 6.93 15.70 -13.09
CA GLN A 200 5.90 15.40 -14.10
C GLN A 200 5.86 16.47 -15.19
N ALA A 201 5.96 17.76 -14.83
CA ALA A 201 6.03 18.85 -15.78
C ALA A 201 7.28 18.75 -16.66
N LEU A 202 8.44 18.40 -16.07
CA LEU A 202 9.67 18.15 -16.80
C LEU A 202 9.51 17.04 -17.84
N ARG A 203 8.92 15.88 -17.46
CA ARG A 203 8.69 14.79 -18.42
C ARG A 203 7.74 15.21 -19.54
N ALA A 204 6.69 15.96 -19.23
CA ALA A 204 5.76 16.48 -20.23
C ALA A 204 6.43 17.49 -21.18
N TYR A 205 7.34 18.34 -20.69
CA TYR A 205 8.14 19.21 -21.55
C TYR A 205 9.08 18.42 -22.46
N GLN A 206 9.73 17.36 -21.97
CA GLN A 206 10.57 16.49 -22.80
C GLN A 206 9.75 15.78 -23.89
N GLU A 207 8.58 15.23 -23.54
CA GLU A 207 7.66 14.61 -24.51
C GLU A 207 7.18 15.60 -25.58
N PHE A 208 6.97 16.87 -25.21
CA PHE A 208 6.64 17.92 -26.18
C PHE A 208 7.73 18.08 -27.23
N VAL A 209 8.99 18.21 -26.80
CA VAL A 209 10.14 18.41 -27.71
C VAL A 209 10.38 17.16 -28.58
N GLU A 210 10.17 15.96 -28.03
CA GLU A 210 10.26 14.70 -28.76
C GLU A 210 9.15 14.57 -29.83
N ARG A 211 7.90 14.92 -29.50
CA ARG A 211 6.74 14.77 -30.39
C ARG A 211 6.64 15.89 -31.43
N TYR A 212 7.13 17.10 -31.12
CA TYR A 212 7.01 18.28 -31.96
C TYR A 212 8.37 18.98 -32.16
N PRO A 213 9.30 18.37 -32.94
CA PRO A 213 10.65 18.91 -33.10
C PRO A 213 10.70 20.27 -33.79
N ASP A 214 9.72 20.60 -34.64
CA ASP A 214 9.71 21.84 -35.45
C ASP A 214 8.74 22.91 -34.88
N ALA A 215 8.28 22.75 -33.63
CA ALA A 215 7.37 23.71 -33.01
C ALA A 215 8.08 25.04 -32.65
N PRO A 216 7.43 26.21 -32.85
CA PRO A 216 8.02 27.51 -32.50
C PRO A 216 8.26 27.66 -30.99
N GLU A 217 7.47 26.98 -30.15
CA GLU A 217 7.60 27.00 -28.68
C GLU A 217 8.82 26.19 -28.17
N ARG A 218 9.51 25.44 -29.04
CA ARG A 218 10.60 24.52 -28.67
C ARG A 218 11.73 25.21 -27.92
N GLU A 219 12.13 26.41 -28.33
CA GLU A 219 13.25 27.13 -27.70
C GLU A 219 12.92 27.46 -26.23
N GLU A 220 11.73 27.99 -25.97
CA GLU A 220 11.26 28.31 -24.62
C GLU A 220 11.14 27.04 -23.76
N VAL A 221 10.59 25.96 -24.31
CA VAL A 221 10.42 24.69 -23.60
C VAL A 221 11.78 24.06 -23.26
N THR A 222 12.76 24.16 -24.15
CA THR A 222 14.12 23.65 -23.91
C THR A 222 14.79 24.37 -22.75
N GLN A 223 14.58 25.69 -22.59
CA GLN A 223 15.07 26.44 -21.44
C GLN A 223 14.41 25.98 -20.13
N LYS A 224 13.10 25.71 -20.15
CA LYS A 224 12.37 25.16 -18.99
C LYS A 224 12.89 23.78 -18.60
N ILE A 225 13.15 22.90 -19.58
CA ILE A 225 13.76 21.58 -19.35
C ILE A 225 15.12 21.75 -18.64
N ALA A 226 16.01 22.58 -19.18
CA ALA A 226 17.35 22.77 -18.60
C ALA A 226 17.30 23.30 -17.16
N ARG A 227 16.32 24.14 -16.82
CA ARG A 227 16.10 24.62 -15.45
C ARG A 227 15.65 23.49 -14.52
N TYR A 228 14.56 22.80 -14.85
CA TYR A 228 13.99 21.77 -13.98
C TYR A 228 14.91 20.54 -13.86
N GLU A 229 15.69 20.21 -14.90
CA GLU A 229 16.71 19.17 -14.82
C GLU A 229 17.82 19.54 -13.83
N ARG A 230 18.21 20.81 -13.76
CA ARG A 230 19.22 21.28 -12.80
C ARG A 230 18.70 21.17 -11.36
N GLU A 231 17.48 21.64 -11.12
CA GLU A 231 16.82 21.54 -9.81
C GLU A 231 16.68 20.06 -9.38
N LEU A 232 16.26 19.17 -10.29
CA LEU A 232 16.16 17.74 -10.02
C LEU A 232 17.52 17.09 -9.74
N ARG A 233 18.55 17.39 -10.54
CA ARG A 233 19.91 16.84 -10.33
C ARG A 233 20.47 17.26 -8.98
N HIS A 234 20.28 18.52 -8.58
CA HIS A 234 20.73 19.01 -7.28
C HIS A 234 20.00 18.32 -6.13
N GLN A 235 18.68 18.17 -6.20
CA GLN A 235 17.95 17.42 -5.17
C GLN A 235 18.43 15.97 -5.06
N LEU A 236 18.57 15.26 -6.17
CA LEU A 236 19.05 13.87 -6.18
C LEU A 236 20.48 13.75 -5.64
N TYR A 237 21.31 14.77 -5.85
CA TYR A 237 22.65 14.85 -5.29
C TYR A 237 22.60 14.98 -3.75
N VAL A 238 21.77 15.88 -3.22
CA VAL A 238 21.57 16.06 -1.77
C VAL A 238 21.07 14.77 -1.13
N GLU A 239 20.05 14.12 -1.71
CA GLU A 239 19.52 12.85 -1.21
C GLU A 239 20.57 11.72 -1.20
N ALA A 240 21.43 11.65 -2.23
CA ALA A 240 22.53 10.70 -2.30
C ALA A 240 23.58 10.99 -1.22
N LEU A 241 23.92 12.26 -0.98
CA LEU A 241 24.86 12.67 0.06
C LEU A 241 24.33 12.35 1.47
N GLU A 242 23.05 12.60 1.74
CA GLU A 242 22.41 12.23 3.01
C GLU A 242 22.37 10.71 3.24
N ALA A 243 22.15 9.93 2.17
CA ALA A 243 22.23 8.48 2.25
C ALA A 243 23.67 8.02 2.54
N ALA A 244 24.68 8.63 1.90
CA ALA A 244 26.09 8.38 2.16
C ALA A 244 26.45 8.71 3.61
N GLU A 245 25.99 9.84 4.17
CA GLU A 245 26.22 10.16 5.58
C GLU A 245 25.56 9.15 6.53
N ARG A 246 24.35 8.68 6.21
CA ARG A 246 23.67 7.66 7.03
C ARG A 246 24.45 6.34 7.01
N ALA A 247 24.99 5.96 5.85
CA ALA A 247 25.87 4.81 5.72
C ALA A 247 27.19 5.00 6.48
N GLU A 248 27.76 6.21 6.49
CA GLU A 248 28.97 6.54 7.25
C GLU A 248 28.73 6.36 8.75
N LYS A 249 27.59 6.87 9.26
CA LYS A 249 27.15 6.68 10.65
C LYS A 249 26.94 5.21 10.99
N ALA A 250 26.50 4.40 10.02
CA ALA A 250 26.37 2.94 10.15
C ALA A 250 27.70 2.18 10.01
N ARG A 251 28.82 2.85 9.70
CA ARG A 251 30.16 2.27 9.48
C ARG A 251 30.22 1.24 8.36
N VAL A 252 29.46 1.45 7.29
CA VAL A 252 29.46 0.59 6.10
C VAL A 252 30.10 1.34 4.93
N PRO A 253 31.45 1.28 4.76
CA PRO A 253 32.15 2.12 3.80
C PRO A 253 31.75 1.84 2.34
N GLU A 254 31.37 0.61 1.99
CA GLU A 254 30.89 0.27 0.65
C GLU A 254 29.60 1.01 0.28
N ALA A 255 28.66 1.08 1.22
CA ALA A 255 27.42 1.81 1.01
C ALA A 255 27.66 3.32 0.89
N VAL A 256 28.64 3.86 1.63
CA VAL A 256 29.07 5.26 1.47
C VAL A 256 29.59 5.50 0.06
N LEU A 257 30.52 4.68 -0.41
CA LEU A 257 31.11 4.81 -1.75
C LEU A 257 30.06 4.65 -2.86
N MET A 258 29.14 3.68 -2.73
CA MET A 258 28.04 3.49 -3.69
C MET A 258 27.15 4.73 -3.80
N HIS A 259 26.78 5.34 -2.66
CA HIS A 259 25.97 6.56 -2.66
C HIS A 259 26.73 7.77 -3.19
N LEU A 260 28.04 7.86 -2.93
CA LEU A 260 28.91 8.90 -3.49
C LEU A 260 29.12 8.76 -5.00
N ASP A 261 29.27 7.54 -5.52
CA ASP A 261 29.32 7.30 -6.98
C ASP A 261 28.04 7.80 -7.67
N ARG A 262 26.88 7.69 -7.00
CA ARG A 262 25.63 8.25 -7.51
C ARG A 262 25.62 9.77 -7.45
N ALA A 263 26.14 10.37 -6.37
CA ALA A 263 26.25 11.82 -6.23
C ALA A 263 27.18 12.42 -7.31
N ASP A 264 28.35 11.83 -7.55
CA ASP A 264 29.34 12.29 -8.54
C ASP A 264 28.82 12.25 -9.98
N ARG A 265 27.94 11.28 -10.31
CA ARG A 265 27.25 11.24 -11.62
C ARG A 265 26.27 12.39 -11.84
N LEU A 266 25.73 12.95 -10.76
CA LEU A 266 24.73 14.01 -10.81
C LEU A 266 25.40 15.39 -10.84
N ILE A 267 26.34 15.62 -9.91
CA ILE A 267 27.14 16.83 -9.80
C ILE A 267 28.59 16.41 -9.52
N PRO A 268 29.49 16.49 -10.51
CA PRO A 268 30.89 16.08 -10.34
C PRO A 268 31.68 17.10 -9.50
N ASP A 269 32.74 16.61 -8.85
CA ASP A 269 33.79 17.39 -8.19
C ASP A 269 33.37 18.26 -7.00
N GLU A 270 32.27 17.91 -6.32
CA GLU A 270 31.84 18.61 -5.11
C GLU A 270 32.76 18.34 -3.90
N PRO A 271 33.23 19.37 -3.18
CA PRO A 271 34.23 19.22 -2.13
C PRO A 271 33.73 18.44 -0.91
N GLU A 272 32.42 18.45 -0.63
CA GLU A 272 31.83 17.70 0.47
C GLU A 272 31.80 16.19 0.19
N ALA A 273 31.38 15.81 -1.03
CA ALA A 273 31.41 14.44 -1.52
C ALA A 273 32.84 13.88 -1.52
N GLN A 274 33.82 14.65 -1.99
CA GLN A 274 35.24 14.25 -2.00
C GLN A 274 35.80 14.02 -0.58
N LYS A 275 35.45 14.87 0.38
CA LYS A 275 35.83 14.68 1.79
C LYS A 275 35.21 13.42 2.39
N LEU A 276 33.98 13.09 2.03
CA LEU A 276 33.32 11.86 2.50
C LEU A 276 33.91 10.61 1.83
N ARG A 277 34.24 10.69 0.53
CA ARG A 277 34.92 9.64 -0.24
C ARG A 277 36.26 9.27 0.38
N ALA A 278 37.13 10.26 0.61
CA ALA A 278 38.45 10.02 1.20
C ALA A 278 38.36 9.34 2.58
N ARG A 279 37.37 9.71 3.40
CA ARG A 279 37.11 9.06 4.70
C ARG A 279 36.67 7.61 4.54
N ALA A 280 35.74 7.35 3.61
CA ALA A 280 35.23 6.01 3.35
C ALA A 280 36.30 5.07 2.76
N GLU A 281 37.12 5.56 1.82
CA GLU A 281 38.26 4.82 1.25
C GLU A 281 39.31 4.52 2.31
N THR A 282 39.60 5.47 3.18
CA THR A 282 40.51 5.25 4.33
C THR A 282 39.94 4.17 5.25
N ALA A 283 38.65 4.25 5.62
CA ALA A 283 38.01 3.26 6.49
C ALA A 283 37.97 1.86 5.84
N ARG A 284 37.70 1.78 4.54
CA ARG A 284 37.76 0.54 3.77
C ARG A 284 39.17 -0.03 3.74
N THR A 285 40.17 0.79 3.39
CA THR A 285 41.58 0.37 3.32
C THR A 285 42.07 -0.09 4.68
N GLN A 286 41.75 0.62 5.76
CA GLN A 286 42.05 0.20 7.12
C GLN A 286 41.41 -1.15 7.45
N ARG A 287 40.13 -1.35 7.11
CA ARG A 287 39.45 -2.63 7.31
C ARG A 287 40.12 -3.75 6.51
N ASP A 288 40.38 -3.53 5.22
CA ASP A 288 40.95 -4.53 4.32
C ASP A 288 42.40 -4.85 4.73
N GLN A 289 43.18 -3.84 5.13
CA GLN A 289 44.51 -4.02 5.72
C GLN A 289 44.43 -4.78 7.04
N HIS A 290 43.50 -4.46 7.94
CA HIS A 290 43.28 -5.25 9.15
C HIS A 290 42.88 -6.70 8.84
N ILE A 291 42.13 -6.94 7.75
CA ILE A 291 41.83 -8.29 7.27
C ILE A 291 43.12 -8.98 6.81
N LEU A 292 43.91 -8.37 5.92
CA LEU A 292 45.17 -8.95 5.44
C LEU A 292 46.19 -9.17 6.57
N GLU A 293 46.35 -8.20 7.48
CA GLU A 293 47.20 -8.32 8.67
C GLU A 293 46.71 -9.43 9.61
N SER A 294 45.40 -9.70 9.67
CA SER A 294 44.87 -10.81 10.45
C SER A 294 45.01 -12.17 9.78
N LEU A 295 45.19 -12.20 8.46
CA LEU A 295 45.48 -13.42 7.70
C LEU A 295 46.99 -13.69 7.61
N GLY A 296 47.81 -12.69 7.92
CA GLY A 296 49.26 -12.79 7.96
C GLY A 296 49.75 -13.63 9.14
N ALA A 297 50.05 -14.90 8.89
CA ALA A 297 50.82 -15.73 9.81
C ALA A 297 52.31 -15.32 9.77
N ARG A 298 52.98 -15.32 10.93
CA ARG A 298 54.44 -15.17 10.98
C ARG A 298 55.06 -16.34 10.21
N SER A 299 55.90 -16.03 9.22
CA SER A 299 56.63 -17.06 8.49
C SER A 299 57.49 -17.86 9.46
N LEU A 300 57.26 -19.17 9.55
CA LEU A 300 58.11 -20.11 10.30
C LEU A 300 59.44 -20.39 9.56
N VAL A 301 59.67 -19.76 8.40
CA VAL A 301 60.91 -19.85 7.63
C VAL A 301 62.07 -19.35 8.49
N GLY A 302 62.90 -20.28 8.95
CA GLY A 302 64.09 -20.02 9.77
C GLY A 302 64.05 -20.64 11.18
N ILE A 303 62.92 -21.22 11.62
CA ILE A 303 62.87 -21.99 12.87
C ILE A 303 63.49 -23.38 12.60
N ARG A 304 64.65 -23.65 13.20
CA ARG A 304 65.22 -25.01 13.23
C ARG A 304 64.49 -25.83 14.28
N LEU A 305 63.49 -26.58 13.83
CA LEU A 305 62.85 -27.62 14.61
C LEU A 305 63.73 -28.88 14.54
N ASP A 306 63.85 -29.59 15.65
CA ASP A 306 64.43 -30.93 15.63
C ASP A 306 63.53 -31.88 14.78
N PRO A 307 64.10 -32.97 14.23
CA PRO A 307 63.36 -33.86 13.33
C PRO A 307 62.12 -34.50 13.94
N GLU A 308 62.11 -34.72 15.26
CA GLU A 308 61.03 -35.37 16.00
C GLU A 308 59.85 -34.40 16.17
N THR A 309 60.10 -33.18 16.67
CA THR A 309 59.12 -32.10 16.77
C THR A 309 58.56 -31.73 15.39
N LYS A 310 59.38 -31.76 14.34
CA LYS A 310 58.92 -31.52 12.97
C LYS A 310 57.92 -32.59 12.52
N ALA A 311 58.20 -33.86 12.75
CA ALA A 311 57.29 -34.96 12.40
C ALA A 311 55.98 -34.88 13.19
N GLU A 312 56.03 -34.53 14.48
CA GLU A 312 54.82 -34.32 15.30
C GLU A 312 53.96 -33.15 14.77
N LEU A 313 54.59 -32.06 14.34
CA LEU A 313 53.88 -30.90 13.78
C LEU A 313 53.28 -31.18 12.40
N GLU A 314 53.96 -31.97 11.55
CA GLU A 314 53.41 -32.42 10.27
C GLU A 314 52.17 -33.30 10.48
N GLN A 315 52.21 -34.21 11.45
CA GLN A 315 51.05 -35.02 11.84
C GLN A 315 49.92 -34.14 12.36
N LEU A 316 50.21 -33.18 13.24
CA LEU A 316 49.20 -32.26 13.75
C LEU A 316 48.59 -31.39 12.64
N ALA A 317 49.38 -30.93 11.68
CA ALA A 317 48.86 -30.14 10.55
C ALA A 317 47.88 -30.95 9.69
N VAL A 318 48.15 -32.24 9.48
CA VAL A 318 47.21 -33.16 8.81
C VAL A 318 45.94 -33.33 9.63
N VAL A 319 46.06 -33.52 10.95
CA VAL A 319 44.91 -33.62 11.86
C VAL A 319 44.06 -32.34 11.85
N VAL A 320 44.68 -31.14 11.91
CA VAL A 320 43.97 -29.85 11.86
C VAL A 320 43.17 -29.67 10.56
N LEU A 321 43.66 -30.21 9.44
CA LEU A 321 42.99 -30.09 8.14
C LEU A 321 41.87 -31.11 7.93
N GLN A 322 41.86 -32.22 8.65
CA GLN A 322 40.99 -33.37 8.34
C GLN A 322 40.10 -33.82 9.51
N ALA A 323 40.46 -33.49 10.75
CA ALA A 323 39.81 -34.01 11.94
C ALA A 323 38.80 -33.01 12.53
N PRO A 324 37.77 -33.49 13.26
CA PRO A 324 36.86 -32.63 14.01
C PRO A 324 37.58 -31.91 15.17
N PHE A 325 37.01 -30.79 15.64
CA PHE A 325 37.65 -29.90 16.62
C PHE A 325 38.04 -30.57 17.94
N ASP A 326 37.31 -31.61 18.38
CA ASP A 326 37.61 -32.37 19.59
C ASP A 326 38.90 -33.20 19.46
N GLU A 327 39.18 -33.71 18.27
CA GLU A 327 40.37 -34.50 17.98
C GLU A 327 41.60 -33.59 17.82
N ILE A 328 41.43 -32.46 17.13
CA ILE A 328 42.43 -31.39 17.01
C ILE A 328 42.86 -30.91 18.40
N ALA A 329 41.88 -30.61 19.24
CA ALA A 329 42.08 -30.17 20.61
C ALA A 329 42.86 -31.18 21.47
N ARG A 330 42.51 -32.48 21.37
CA ARG A 330 43.20 -33.55 22.10
C ARG A 330 44.66 -33.66 21.68
N HIS A 331 44.94 -33.55 20.38
CA HIS A 331 46.31 -33.57 19.86
C HIS A 331 47.10 -32.33 20.30
N ALA A 332 46.48 -31.15 20.28
CA ALA A 332 47.09 -29.92 20.77
C ALA A 332 47.40 -29.97 22.28
N ALA A 333 46.49 -30.53 23.10
CA ALA A 333 46.71 -30.71 24.53
C ALA A 333 47.86 -31.70 24.83
N ALA A 334 47.88 -32.85 24.14
CA ALA A 334 48.95 -33.83 24.29
C ALA A 334 50.31 -33.27 23.85
N TRP A 335 50.33 -32.36 22.88
CA TRP A 335 51.54 -31.64 22.48
C TRP A 335 52.00 -30.65 23.55
N GLU A 336 51.08 -29.85 24.12
CA GLU A 336 51.39 -28.90 25.21
C GLU A 336 51.97 -29.61 26.44
N ASP A 337 51.44 -30.78 26.80
CA ASP A 337 51.91 -31.59 27.93
C ASP A 337 53.34 -32.10 27.72
N ARG A 338 53.72 -32.41 26.48
CA ARG A 338 55.09 -32.86 26.12
C ARG A 338 56.06 -31.69 25.96
N HIS A 339 55.57 -30.50 25.60
CA HIS A 339 56.39 -29.34 25.25
C HIS A 339 56.02 -28.12 26.11
N ALA A 340 56.55 -28.08 27.34
CA ALA A 340 56.28 -27.00 28.31
C ALA A 340 56.77 -25.60 27.87
N ALA A 341 57.70 -25.53 26.91
CA ALA A 341 58.17 -24.30 26.28
C ALA A 341 58.53 -24.59 24.82
N GLY A 342 58.04 -23.76 23.90
CA GLY A 342 58.31 -23.95 22.48
C GLY A 342 57.76 -22.81 21.63
N PRO A 343 58.26 -22.64 20.38
CA PRO A 343 57.87 -21.53 19.50
C PRO A 343 56.41 -21.56 19.03
N LEU A 344 55.69 -22.68 19.27
CA LEU A 344 54.30 -22.91 18.83
C LEU A 344 53.32 -23.13 19.99
N LEU A 345 53.73 -22.84 21.22
CA LEU A 345 52.93 -23.09 22.41
C LEU A 345 51.60 -22.30 22.40
N ASP A 346 51.62 -21.08 21.87
CA ASP A 346 50.42 -20.24 21.80
C ASP A 346 49.42 -20.74 20.75
N GLU A 347 49.93 -21.27 19.63
CA GLU A 347 49.17 -21.98 18.61
C GLU A 347 48.48 -23.21 19.19
N MET A 348 49.19 -24.00 20.00
CA MET A 348 48.60 -25.16 20.65
C MET A 348 47.56 -24.78 21.70
N ARG A 349 47.81 -23.72 22.47
CA ARG A 349 46.81 -23.19 23.42
C ARG A 349 45.57 -22.67 22.70
N PHE A 350 45.74 -22.03 21.55
CA PHE A 350 44.63 -21.57 20.71
C PHE A 350 43.81 -22.73 20.15
N LEU A 351 44.47 -23.78 19.62
CA LEU A 351 43.79 -24.98 19.14
C LEU A 351 43.12 -25.77 20.27
N LYS A 352 43.77 -25.86 21.44
CA LYS A 352 43.19 -26.45 22.65
C LYS A 352 41.95 -25.70 23.11
N ALA A 353 41.86 -24.39 22.91
CA ALA A 353 40.66 -23.64 23.26
C ALA A 353 39.41 -24.17 22.53
N TYR A 354 39.52 -24.61 21.28
CA TYR A 354 38.41 -25.21 20.52
C TYR A 354 37.87 -26.50 21.14
N TRP A 355 38.62 -27.14 22.04
CA TRP A 355 38.12 -28.23 22.85
C TRP A 355 36.88 -27.81 23.65
N TYR A 356 36.94 -26.65 24.29
CA TYR A 356 35.85 -26.11 25.09
C TYR A 356 34.63 -25.84 24.23
N LEU A 357 34.83 -25.34 23.00
CA LEU A 357 33.75 -25.14 22.04
C LEU A 357 33.09 -26.46 21.62
N ALA A 358 33.88 -27.51 21.41
CA ALA A 358 33.37 -28.85 21.07
C ALA A 358 32.61 -29.53 22.22
N GLN A 359 32.79 -29.06 23.46
CA GLN A 359 32.09 -29.55 24.65
C GLN A 359 30.94 -28.61 25.08
N ASP A 360 30.52 -27.68 24.22
CA ASP A 360 29.53 -26.64 24.51
C ASP A 360 29.87 -25.77 25.75
N GLN A 361 31.17 -25.62 26.05
CA GLN A 361 31.71 -24.79 27.14
C GLN A 361 32.18 -23.44 26.59
N GLU A 362 31.25 -22.66 26.06
CA GLU A 362 31.52 -21.37 25.40
C GLU A 362 32.25 -20.37 26.32
N ASP A 363 31.90 -20.32 27.61
CA ASP A 363 32.53 -19.39 28.56
C ASP A 363 34.01 -19.71 28.79
N GLU A 364 34.37 -21.00 28.87
CA GLU A 364 35.77 -21.42 29.04
C GLU A 364 36.56 -21.21 27.75
N PHE A 365 35.94 -21.41 26.58
CA PHE A 365 36.52 -21.07 25.29
C PHE A 365 36.86 -19.57 25.20
N VAL A 366 35.91 -18.70 25.53
CA VAL A 366 36.12 -17.24 25.53
C VAL A 366 37.18 -16.83 26.55
N ARG A 367 37.24 -17.45 27.73
CA ARG A 367 38.30 -17.21 28.72
C ARG A 367 39.68 -17.61 28.20
N ALA A 368 39.80 -18.81 27.63
CA ALA A 368 41.06 -19.29 27.04
C ALA A 368 41.57 -18.34 25.94
N LEU A 369 40.69 -17.91 25.03
CA LEU A 369 41.04 -16.91 24.02
C LEU A 369 41.37 -15.54 24.62
N THR A 370 40.72 -15.14 25.72
CA THR A 370 41.00 -13.88 26.40
C THR A 370 42.40 -13.87 27.01
N GLU A 371 42.87 -14.99 27.55
CA GLU A 371 44.24 -15.10 28.06
C GLU A 371 45.27 -15.02 26.92
N ILE A 372 45.03 -15.71 25.80
CA ILE A 372 45.89 -15.62 24.61
C ILE A 372 45.90 -14.19 24.06
N ALA A 373 44.75 -13.52 24.04
CA ALA A 373 44.61 -12.14 23.58
C ALA A 373 45.40 -11.14 24.44
N LYS A 374 45.71 -11.43 25.71
CA LYS A 374 46.51 -10.55 26.58
C LYS A 374 48.01 -10.62 26.29
N LEU A 375 48.48 -11.66 25.60
CA LEU A 375 49.90 -11.82 25.26
C LEU A 375 50.38 -10.70 24.34
N ASP A 376 51.70 -10.44 24.37
CA ASP A 376 52.31 -9.40 23.54
C ASP A 376 52.16 -9.77 22.05
N LEU A 377 51.57 -8.87 21.27
CA LEU A 377 51.36 -9.02 19.83
C LEU A 377 52.66 -9.20 19.04
N ARG A 378 53.81 -8.80 19.61
CA ARG A 378 55.13 -8.99 19.01
C ARG A 378 55.74 -10.36 19.31
N GLN A 379 55.23 -11.05 20.32
CA GLN A 379 55.79 -12.31 20.82
C GLN A 379 54.88 -13.51 20.52
N SER A 380 53.57 -13.31 20.49
CA SER A 380 52.57 -14.36 20.25
C SER A 380 51.95 -14.26 18.85
N ASN A 381 52.02 -15.34 18.07
CA ASN A 381 51.38 -15.40 16.76
C ASN A 381 49.85 -15.46 16.87
N MET A 382 49.30 -16.06 17.93
CA MET A 382 47.85 -16.24 18.11
C MET A 382 47.14 -15.15 18.92
N ALA A 383 47.86 -14.29 19.64
CA ALA A 383 47.25 -13.16 20.35
C ALA A 383 46.40 -12.25 19.44
N ARG A 384 46.83 -12.07 18.18
CA ARG A 384 46.08 -11.29 17.18
C ARG A 384 44.79 -11.99 16.76
N HIS A 385 44.86 -13.29 16.46
CA HIS A 385 43.71 -14.10 16.07
C HIS A 385 42.69 -14.20 17.20
N ALA A 386 43.14 -14.40 18.44
CA ALA A 386 42.29 -14.43 19.62
C ALA A 386 41.58 -13.09 19.86
N ARG A 387 42.30 -11.95 19.73
CA ARG A 387 41.65 -10.63 19.79
C ARG A 387 40.58 -10.45 18.73
N ARG A 388 40.87 -10.85 17.48
CA ARG A 388 39.91 -10.74 16.38
C ARG A 388 38.65 -11.55 16.68
N PHE A 389 38.81 -12.82 17.05
CA PHE A 389 37.70 -13.70 17.41
C PHE A 389 36.81 -13.06 18.47
N LEU A 390 37.41 -12.49 19.52
CA LEU A 390 36.67 -11.83 20.60
C LEU A 390 35.94 -10.55 20.18
N THR A 391 36.39 -9.89 19.10
CA THR A 391 35.84 -8.63 18.59
C THR A 391 34.97 -8.77 17.34
N ASP A 392 34.87 -9.96 16.76
CA ASP A 392 34.10 -10.21 15.55
C ASP A 392 32.66 -10.65 15.94
N PRO A 393 31.61 -9.92 15.51
CA PRO A 393 30.23 -10.29 15.81
C PRO A 393 29.79 -11.65 15.28
N GLU A 394 30.39 -12.13 14.18
CA GLU A 394 30.05 -13.43 13.60
C GLU A 394 30.73 -14.59 14.35
N GLN A 395 31.93 -14.35 14.88
CA GLN A 395 32.70 -15.38 15.58
C GLN A 395 32.36 -15.46 17.08
N ASN A 396 32.00 -14.33 17.71
CA ASN A 396 31.60 -14.27 19.13
C ASN A 396 30.21 -13.64 19.32
N PRO A 397 29.14 -14.26 18.78
CA PRO A 397 27.80 -13.67 18.78
C PRO A 397 27.23 -13.45 20.20
N TYR A 398 27.58 -14.30 21.18
CA TYR A 398 27.08 -14.15 22.56
C TYR A 398 27.59 -12.89 23.26
N ALA A 399 28.88 -12.54 23.10
CA ALA A 399 29.42 -11.32 23.70
C ALA A 399 28.73 -10.06 23.13
N PHE A 400 28.45 -10.05 21.82
CA PHE A 400 27.72 -8.98 21.17
C PHE A 400 26.26 -8.93 21.60
N TYR A 401 25.61 -10.08 21.80
CA TYR A 401 24.29 -10.15 22.42
C TYR A 401 24.27 -9.54 23.82
N ARG A 402 25.24 -9.87 24.68
CA ARG A 402 25.37 -9.27 26.03
C ARG A 402 25.67 -7.77 25.97
N ALA A 403 26.45 -7.32 24.99
CA ALA A 403 26.68 -5.89 24.76
C ALA A 403 25.40 -5.18 24.32
N ALA A 404 24.61 -5.79 23.42
CA ALA A 404 23.32 -5.30 22.98
C ALA A 404 22.31 -5.21 24.13
N GLN A 405 22.24 -6.22 25.02
CA GLN A 405 21.42 -6.16 26.22
C GLN A 405 21.82 -4.99 27.13
N ARG A 406 23.12 -4.78 27.36
CA ARG A 406 23.63 -3.66 28.17
C ARG A 406 23.32 -2.31 27.52
N SER A 407 23.48 -2.20 26.20
CA SER A 407 23.11 -0.99 25.47
C SER A 407 21.62 -0.71 25.59
N ASP A 408 20.79 -1.72 25.36
CA ASP A 408 19.34 -1.59 25.41
C ASP A 408 18.82 -1.22 26.82
N ARG A 409 19.44 -1.74 27.89
CA ARG A 409 19.17 -1.28 29.27
C ARG A 409 19.52 0.19 29.46
N ARG A 410 20.68 0.63 28.96
CA ARG A 410 21.08 2.05 29.01
C ARG A 410 20.15 2.94 28.20
N ASP A 411 19.72 2.50 27.02
CA ASP A 411 18.81 3.24 26.15
C ASP A 411 17.42 3.35 26.75
N ARG A 412 16.94 2.29 27.43
CA ARG A 412 15.71 2.33 28.24
C ARG A 412 15.80 3.36 29.36
N VAL A 413 16.87 3.34 30.16
CA VAL A 413 17.08 4.31 31.24
C VAL A 413 17.17 5.74 30.69
N ARG A 414 17.94 5.93 29.61
CA ARG A 414 18.05 7.22 28.91
C ARG A 414 16.70 7.68 28.38
N TRP A 415 15.87 6.80 27.85
CA TRP A 415 14.53 7.14 27.38
C TRP A 415 13.58 7.48 28.53
N ILE A 416 13.66 6.79 29.67
CA ILE A 416 12.87 7.16 30.85
C ILE A 416 13.28 8.55 31.35
N MET A 417 14.57 8.89 31.34
CA MET A 417 15.06 10.19 31.80
C MET A 417 14.84 11.32 30.77
N LEU A 418 15.18 11.08 29.50
CA LEU A 418 15.33 12.10 28.45
C LEU A 418 14.30 11.99 27.30
N GLY A 419 13.55 10.90 27.23
CA GLY A 419 12.40 10.74 26.33
C GLY A 419 12.84 10.67 24.86
N PRO A 420 12.18 11.42 23.96
CA PRO A 420 12.57 11.50 22.55
C PRO A 420 14.03 11.91 22.30
N ARG A 421 14.71 12.50 23.30
CA ARG A 421 16.13 12.89 23.21
C ARG A 421 17.13 11.80 23.57
N ALA A 422 16.67 10.62 24.00
CA ALA A 422 17.57 9.52 24.33
C ALA A 422 18.44 9.06 23.14
N ARG A 423 18.00 9.32 21.90
CA ARG A 423 18.72 9.01 20.66
C ARG A 423 19.62 10.15 20.16
N GLY A 424 19.78 11.22 20.94
CA GLY A 424 20.57 12.39 20.58
C GLY A 424 19.72 13.61 20.21
N ARG A 425 20.38 14.63 19.67
CA ARG A 425 19.72 15.87 19.24
C ARG A 425 18.75 15.57 18.09
N ILE A 426 17.57 16.18 18.13
CA ILE A 426 16.71 16.27 16.94
C ILE A 426 17.47 17.21 15.99
N ARG A 427 18.18 16.65 15.01
CA ARG A 427 18.77 17.45 13.94
C ARG A 427 17.60 18.06 13.18
N ARG A 428 17.52 19.39 13.16
CA ARG A 428 16.48 20.12 12.45
C ARG A 428 17.07 20.87 11.25
N ASP A 429 18.30 20.53 10.86
CA ASP A 429 19.11 21.21 9.84
C ASP A 429 19.07 22.73 9.99
N LEU A 430 19.23 23.19 11.23
CA LEU A 430 19.26 24.60 11.58
C LEU A 430 20.69 25.02 12.03
N PRO A 431 21.07 26.30 11.88
CA PRO A 431 22.27 26.83 12.48
C PRO A 431 22.34 26.50 13.98
N ARG A 432 23.49 25.99 14.43
CA ARG A 432 23.72 25.45 15.79
C ARG A 432 23.18 26.32 16.95
N PRO A 433 23.25 27.66 16.93
CA PRO A 433 22.73 28.49 18.02
C PRO A 433 21.21 28.40 18.15
N ILE A 434 20.50 28.33 17.03
CA ILE A 434 19.03 28.31 16.96
C ILE A 434 18.50 26.95 17.41
N GLU A 435 19.17 25.85 17.02
CA GLU A 435 18.86 24.51 17.55
C GLU A 435 18.97 24.46 19.07
N TRP A 436 20.01 25.10 19.63
CA TRP A 436 20.25 25.11 21.06
C TRP A 436 19.13 25.84 21.80
N ILE A 437 18.79 27.06 21.38
CA ILE A 437 17.71 27.88 21.99
C ILE A 437 16.35 27.16 21.93
N LEU A 438 16.01 26.53 20.80
CA LEU A 438 14.76 25.76 20.64
C LEU A 438 14.73 24.48 21.48
N SER A 439 15.89 23.99 21.93
CA SER A 439 16.02 22.74 22.69
C SER A 439 15.94 22.91 24.21
N ILE A 440 16.21 24.11 24.74
CA ILE A 440 16.27 24.38 26.19
C ILE A 440 14.91 24.15 26.89
N PRO A 441 13.78 24.74 26.44
CA PRO A 441 12.51 24.57 27.15
C PRO A 441 12.04 23.10 27.15
N SER A 442 12.32 22.40 26.06
CA SER A 442 11.97 20.99 25.89
C SER A 442 12.84 20.03 26.72
N PHE A 443 14.01 20.46 27.20
CA PHE A 443 14.88 19.65 28.07
C PHE A 443 14.36 19.63 29.50
N ALA A 444 13.98 20.80 30.02
CA ALA A 444 13.32 20.92 31.33
C ALA A 444 11.99 20.16 31.38
N VAL A 445 11.16 20.29 30.34
CA VAL A 445 9.89 19.53 30.22
C VAL A 445 10.14 18.03 30.11
N SER A 446 11.21 17.60 29.42
CA SER A 446 11.58 16.18 29.41
C SER A 446 11.89 15.73 30.84
N LEU A 447 12.83 16.32 31.56
CA LEU A 447 13.15 15.91 32.94
C LEU A 447 11.92 15.91 33.87
N ALA A 448 11.08 16.95 33.80
CA ALA A 448 9.85 17.07 34.58
C ALA A 448 8.83 15.95 34.31
N THR A 449 8.80 15.41 33.08
CA THR A 449 7.87 14.32 32.68
C THR A 449 8.46 12.91 32.89
N SER A 450 9.67 12.79 33.45
CA SER A 450 10.28 11.48 33.70
C SER A 450 9.44 10.54 34.59
N PRO A 451 8.72 11.01 35.65
CA PRO A 451 7.86 10.12 36.45
C PRO A 451 6.67 9.60 35.64
N ILE A 452 6.08 10.45 34.79
CA ILE A 452 4.98 10.06 33.89
C ILE A 452 5.47 9.02 32.89
N ARG A 453 6.70 9.16 32.37
CA ARG A 453 7.28 8.21 31.42
C ARG A 453 7.65 6.86 32.04
N LEU A 454 7.92 6.81 33.34
CA LEU A 454 8.03 5.56 34.08
C LEU A 454 6.70 4.78 34.09
N LEU A 455 5.57 5.49 34.25
CA LEU A 455 4.23 4.90 34.16
C LEU A 455 3.91 4.47 32.72
N GLN A 456 4.22 5.31 31.73
CA GLN A 456 4.01 5.02 30.31
C GLN A 456 4.95 3.95 29.76
N TYR A 457 6.05 3.62 30.45
CA TYR A 457 7.04 2.63 30.00
C TYR A 457 6.38 1.30 29.64
N ARG A 458 5.34 0.87 30.38
CA ARG A 458 4.58 -0.35 30.08
C ARG A 458 4.07 -0.40 28.64
N GLY A 459 3.56 0.71 28.11
CA GLY A 459 3.11 0.82 26.71
C GLY A 459 4.26 1.01 25.70
N ALA A 460 5.39 1.57 26.13
CA ALA A 460 6.55 1.84 25.27
C ALA A 460 7.54 0.66 25.15
N ARG A 461 7.42 -0.38 25.98
CA ARG A 461 8.30 -1.58 25.96
C ARG A 461 8.54 -2.19 24.57
N PRO A 462 7.55 -2.29 23.65
CA PRO A 462 7.77 -2.86 22.33
C PRO A 462 8.83 -2.15 21.47
N GLN A 463 9.12 -0.88 21.76
CA GLN A 463 10.07 -0.05 20.99
C GLN A 463 11.55 -0.37 21.29
N PHE A 464 11.82 -1.16 22.32
CA PHE A 464 13.16 -1.54 22.77
C PHE A 464 13.48 -2.99 22.40
N GLY A 465 14.76 -3.37 22.50
CA GLY A 465 15.23 -4.74 22.29
C GLY A 465 15.47 -5.13 20.83
N GLY A 466 15.39 -4.20 19.87
CA GLY A 466 15.61 -4.53 18.45
C GLY A 466 16.97 -5.16 18.17
N ALA A 467 18.05 -4.53 18.63
CA ALA A 467 19.40 -5.08 18.52
C ALA A 467 19.59 -6.38 19.31
N VAL A 468 18.86 -6.56 20.43
CA VAL A 468 18.88 -7.77 21.24
C VAL A 468 18.23 -8.94 20.50
N LEU A 469 17.13 -8.68 19.77
CA LEU A 469 16.50 -9.67 18.90
C LEU A 469 17.44 -10.10 17.76
N ASP A 470 18.06 -9.15 17.07
CA ASP A 470 18.97 -9.44 15.95
C ASP A 470 20.19 -10.26 16.39
N THR A 471 20.91 -9.78 17.41
CA THR A 471 22.09 -10.48 17.93
C THR A 471 21.75 -11.80 18.61
N GLY A 472 20.60 -11.90 19.28
CA GLY A 472 20.13 -13.14 19.89
C GLY A 472 19.76 -14.20 18.87
N ASN A 473 19.04 -13.84 17.80
CA ASN A 473 18.74 -14.75 16.70
C ASN A 473 20.03 -15.19 15.98
N ARG A 474 20.99 -14.28 15.80
CA ARG A 474 22.30 -14.61 15.21
C ARG A 474 23.05 -15.63 16.06
N TYR A 475 23.04 -15.47 17.39
CA TYR A 475 23.62 -16.45 18.30
C TYR A 475 22.94 -17.82 18.15
N LEU A 476 21.61 -17.90 18.19
CA LEU A 476 20.89 -19.18 18.06
C LEU A 476 21.03 -19.83 16.68
N ALA A 477 21.26 -19.04 15.62
CA ALA A 477 21.54 -19.58 14.29
C ALA A 477 22.90 -20.31 14.23
N HIS A 478 23.89 -19.85 14.99
CA HIS A 478 25.22 -20.47 15.06
C HIS A 478 25.29 -21.59 16.13
N PHE A 479 24.66 -21.38 17.28
CA PHE A 479 24.71 -22.24 18.45
C PHE A 479 23.29 -22.59 18.95
N PRO A 480 22.49 -23.36 18.20
CA PRO A 480 21.10 -23.66 18.57
C PRO A 480 20.98 -24.47 19.87
N GLY A 481 21.99 -25.29 20.19
CA GLY A 481 22.09 -26.07 21.43
C GLY A 481 23.21 -25.60 22.38
N GLY A 482 23.77 -24.41 22.16
CA GLY A 482 24.91 -23.90 22.92
C GLY A 482 24.61 -23.64 24.39
N GLN A 483 25.67 -23.36 25.17
CA GLN A 483 25.62 -23.16 26.62
C GLN A 483 24.56 -22.15 27.05
N HIS A 484 24.40 -21.08 26.26
CA HIS A 484 23.51 -19.95 26.56
C HIS A 484 22.20 -19.98 25.75
N ALA A 485 21.93 -21.04 24.99
CA ALA A 485 20.75 -21.13 24.12
C ALA A 485 19.42 -20.98 24.89
N ASP A 486 19.27 -21.61 26.06
CA ASP A 486 18.05 -21.47 26.87
C ASP A 486 17.90 -20.04 27.44
N GLU A 487 19.00 -19.38 27.86
CA GLU A 487 18.97 -17.98 28.32
C GLU A 487 18.48 -17.07 27.19
N VAL A 488 19.06 -17.23 25.99
CA VAL A 488 18.74 -16.39 24.84
C VAL A 488 17.29 -16.63 24.40
N ASN A 489 16.85 -17.88 24.25
CA ASN A 489 15.47 -18.23 23.92
C ASN A 489 14.48 -17.61 24.92
N ARG A 490 14.77 -17.67 26.23
CA ARG A 490 13.92 -17.07 27.28
C ARG A 490 13.82 -15.55 27.19
N VAL A 491 14.88 -14.86 26.76
CA VAL A 491 14.84 -13.40 26.57
C VAL A 491 14.11 -13.03 25.29
N LEU A 492 14.35 -13.76 24.20
CA LEU A 492 13.70 -13.55 22.91
C LEU A 492 12.19 -13.80 23.00
N GLU A 493 11.77 -14.89 23.64
CA GLU A 493 10.36 -15.21 23.94
C GLU A 493 9.65 -14.02 24.57
N LYS A 494 10.20 -13.47 25.66
CA LYS A 494 9.63 -12.30 26.35
C LYS A 494 9.57 -11.06 25.46
N LEU A 495 10.60 -10.80 24.66
CA LEU A 495 10.65 -9.63 23.79
C LEU A 495 9.62 -9.73 22.66
N TYR A 496 9.50 -10.90 22.02
CA TYR A 496 8.49 -11.17 21.00
C TYR A 496 7.06 -11.13 21.59
N ALA A 497 6.85 -11.69 22.77
CA ALA A 497 5.57 -11.64 23.48
C ALA A 497 5.15 -10.19 23.82
N ILE A 498 6.07 -9.36 24.32
CA ILE A 498 5.82 -7.92 24.57
C ILE A 498 5.41 -7.20 23.28
N ARG A 499 5.99 -7.58 22.13
CA ARG A 499 5.66 -7.04 20.81
C ARG A 499 4.41 -7.66 20.18
N ARG A 500 3.71 -8.54 20.90
CA ARG A 500 2.52 -9.30 20.41
C ARG A 500 2.83 -10.14 19.15
N GLN A 501 4.08 -10.54 19.01
CA GLN A 501 4.59 -11.45 17.97
C GLN A 501 4.55 -12.88 18.52
N TRP A 502 3.34 -13.37 18.75
CA TRP A 502 3.09 -14.61 19.49
C TRP A 502 3.64 -15.86 18.79
N SER A 503 3.70 -15.88 17.45
CA SER A 503 4.29 -17.00 16.69
C SER A 503 5.78 -17.16 16.96
N GLN A 504 6.56 -16.07 16.89
CA GLN A 504 7.99 -16.11 17.21
C GLN A 504 8.21 -16.39 18.70
N ALA A 505 7.36 -15.84 19.57
CA ALA A 505 7.44 -16.14 21.00
C ALA A 505 7.20 -17.63 21.30
N LEU A 506 6.28 -18.28 20.57
CA LEU A 506 6.01 -19.71 20.68
C LEU A 506 7.19 -20.55 20.18
N GLU A 507 7.80 -20.19 19.05
CA GLU A 507 9.00 -20.88 18.51
C GLU A 507 10.13 -20.88 19.55
N HIS A 508 10.45 -19.72 20.12
CA HIS A 508 11.48 -19.63 21.17
C HIS A 508 11.06 -20.29 22.48
N LEU A 509 9.77 -20.34 22.82
CA LEU A 509 9.30 -21.07 24.01
C LEU A 509 9.49 -22.58 23.84
N GLN A 510 9.18 -23.12 22.66
CA GLN A 510 9.31 -24.55 22.35
C GLN A 510 10.77 -24.99 22.21
N ALA A 511 11.67 -24.09 21.81
CA ALA A 511 13.10 -24.35 21.72
C ALA A 511 13.83 -24.36 23.08
N ARG A 512 13.12 -24.11 24.19
CA ARG A 512 13.70 -24.17 25.54
C ARG A 512 13.83 -25.61 26.03
N ALA A 513 14.76 -25.83 26.95
CA ALA A 513 14.98 -27.17 27.53
C ALA A 513 13.75 -27.68 28.30
N ASP A 514 12.99 -26.78 28.91
CA ASP A 514 11.74 -27.06 29.61
C ASP A 514 10.66 -26.04 29.17
N PRO A 515 9.89 -26.36 28.12
CA PRO A 515 8.82 -25.50 27.63
C PRO A 515 7.61 -25.56 28.56
N ASP A 516 7.20 -24.40 29.06
CA ASP A 516 6.03 -24.26 29.91
C ASP A 516 4.74 -24.59 29.12
N PRO A 517 4.02 -25.68 29.45
CA PRO A 517 2.87 -26.13 28.69
C PRO A 517 1.69 -25.13 28.77
N GLU A 518 1.53 -24.45 29.90
CA GLU A 518 0.46 -23.46 30.10
C GLU A 518 0.68 -22.24 29.20
N LYS A 519 1.92 -21.73 29.14
CA LYS A 519 2.28 -20.63 28.21
C LYS A 519 2.19 -21.04 26.75
N THR A 520 2.52 -22.30 26.44
CA THR A 520 2.40 -22.82 25.08
C THR A 520 0.95 -22.78 24.63
N ALA A 521 0.02 -23.24 25.49
CA ALA A 521 -1.42 -23.14 25.23
C ALA A 521 -1.89 -21.68 25.10
N ASP A 522 -1.49 -20.79 26.02
CA ASP A 522 -1.83 -19.36 25.99
C ASP A 522 -1.35 -18.68 24.69
N TYR A 523 -0.14 -18.98 24.22
CA TYR A 523 0.37 -18.42 22.96
C TYR A 523 -0.34 -19.00 21.74
N ARG A 524 -0.63 -20.31 21.72
CA ARG A 524 -1.45 -20.94 20.66
C ARG A 524 -2.83 -20.29 20.59
N GLU A 525 -3.48 -20.08 21.73
CA GLU A 525 -4.79 -19.42 21.81
C GLU A 525 -4.71 -17.96 21.29
N LYS A 526 -3.70 -17.19 21.70
CA LYS A 526 -3.49 -15.81 21.23
C LYS A 526 -3.25 -15.74 19.72
N ILE A 527 -2.52 -16.70 19.16
CA ILE A 527 -2.31 -16.80 17.71
C ILE A 527 -3.62 -17.16 17.01
N ALA A 528 -4.34 -18.16 17.50
CA ALA A 528 -5.62 -18.59 16.94
C ALA A 528 -6.64 -17.44 16.95
N LYS A 529 -6.76 -16.72 18.07
CA LYS A 529 -7.61 -15.53 18.22
C LYS A 529 -7.26 -14.40 17.26
N ARG A 530 -5.97 -14.10 17.08
CA ARG A 530 -5.53 -13.08 16.12
C ARG A 530 -5.80 -13.52 14.68
N THR A 531 -5.56 -14.78 14.37
CA THR A 531 -5.81 -15.37 13.04
C THR A 531 -7.31 -15.40 12.71
N LEU A 532 -8.16 -15.72 13.69
CA LEU A 532 -9.62 -15.66 13.56
C LEU A 532 -10.12 -14.24 13.32
N ALA A 533 -9.61 -13.26 14.08
CA ALA A 533 -9.93 -11.86 13.87
C ALA A 533 -9.51 -11.37 12.47
N ALA A 534 -8.32 -11.81 11.99
CA ALA A 534 -7.87 -11.53 10.63
C ALA A 534 -8.76 -12.18 9.56
N ALA A 535 -9.24 -13.42 9.80
CA ALA A 535 -10.20 -14.09 8.92
C ALA A 535 -11.51 -13.30 8.81
N ARG A 536 -12.06 -12.80 9.93
CA ARG A 536 -13.29 -12.01 9.95
C ARG A 536 -13.17 -10.68 9.19
N MET A 537 -11.99 -10.06 9.22
CA MET A 537 -11.71 -8.85 8.44
C MET A 537 -11.54 -9.12 6.95
N GLN A 538 -11.35 -10.38 6.54
CA GLN A 538 -11.10 -10.72 5.16
C GLN A 538 -12.39 -10.69 4.34
N ARG A 539 -12.43 -9.79 3.34
CA ARG A 539 -13.58 -9.63 2.43
C ARG A 539 -13.72 -10.82 1.47
N ARG A 540 -12.57 -11.40 1.10
CA ARG A 540 -12.48 -12.54 0.19
C ARG A 540 -12.82 -13.86 0.89
N LEU A 541 -13.97 -14.44 0.55
CA LEU A 541 -14.50 -15.65 1.17
C LEU A 541 -13.59 -16.88 1.03
N ASP A 542 -12.88 -17.00 -0.10
CA ASP A 542 -11.93 -18.08 -0.37
C ASP A 542 -10.73 -18.04 0.57
N VAL A 543 -10.12 -16.85 0.71
CA VAL A 543 -9.00 -16.63 1.63
C VAL A 543 -9.48 -16.79 3.08
N ARG A 544 -10.67 -16.27 3.40
CA ARG A 544 -11.29 -16.44 4.71
C ARG A 544 -11.51 -17.93 5.05
N ALA A 545 -12.04 -18.71 4.11
CA ALA A 545 -12.22 -20.15 4.28
C ALA A 545 -10.88 -20.91 4.41
N ALA A 546 -9.86 -20.53 3.65
CA ALA A 546 -8.51 -21.09 3.78
C ALA A 546 -7.91 -20.80 5.16
N ILE A 547 -8.10 -19.58 5.68
CA ILE A 547 -7.66 -19.21 7.02
C ILE A 547 -8.41 -20.03 8.07
N TYR A 548 -9.74 -20.16 8.00
CA TYR A 548 -10.49 -21.00 8.94
C TYR A 548 -9.99 -22.45 8.95
N ARG A 549 -9.76 -23.06 7.77
CA ARG A 549 -9.17 -24.41 7.69
C ARG A 549 -7.79 -24.50 8.32
N SER A 550 -6.96 -23.46 8.16
CA SER A 550 -5.64 -23.42 8.80
C SER A 550 -5.74 -23.35 10.33
N ILE A 551 -6.74 -22.66 10.88
CA ILE A 551 -7.02 -22.62 12.32
C ILE A 551 -7.41 -24.01 12.81
N LEU A 552 -8.33 -24.67 12.10
CA LEU A 552 -8.78 -26.03 12.42
C LEU A 552 -7.64 -27.06 12.40
N THR A 553 -6.66 -26.89 11.52
CA THR A 553 -5.55 -27.85 11.38
C THR A 553 -4.42 -27.58 12.39
N LYS A 554 -4.10 -26.30 12.65
CA LYS A 554 -2.92 -25.93 13.44
C LYS A 554 -3.22 -25.67 14.92
N TYR A 555 -4.46 -25.33 15.26
CA TYR A 555 -4.90 -24.88 16.58
C TYR A 555 -6.19 -25.59 17.03
N GLU A 556 -6.33 -26.88 16.71
CA GLU A 556 -7.51 -27.72 17.02
C GLU A 556 -7.86 -27.74 18.52
N ASP A 557 -6.86 -27.55 19.37
CA ASP A 557 -6.91 -27.53 20.82
C ASP A 557 -7.44 -26.22 21.42
N THR A 558 -7.77 -25.23 20.59
CA THR A 558 -8.18 -23.88 21.04
C THR A 558 -9.68 -23.64 20.86
N PRO A 559 -10.34 -22.83 21.72
CA PRO A 559 -11.75 -22.45 21.54
C PRO A 559 -12.04 -21.76 20.20
N GLN A 560 -11.03 -21.15 19.59
CA GLN A 560 -11.17 -20.47 18.30
C GLN A 560 -11.29 -21.43 17.12
N ALA A 561 -10.87 -22.69 17.26
CA ALA A 561 -11.12 -23.73 16.25
C ALA A 561 -12.62 -24.03 16.13
N GLU A 562 -13.35 -24.16 17.24
CA GLU A 562 -14.79 -24.39 17.22
C GLU A 562 -15.53 -23.22 16.54
N GLN A 563 -15.18 -21.98 16.89
CA GLN A 563 -15.74 -20.79 16.24
C GLN A 563 -15.43 -20.76 14.73
N ALA A 564 -14.19 -21.09 14.34
CA ALA A 564 -13.80 -21.17 12.93
C ALA A 564 -14.58 -22.26 12.17
N ALA A 565 -14.90 -23.39 12.81
CA ALA A 565 -15.71 -24.44 12.20
C ALA A 565 -17.13 -23.96 11.90
N THR A 566 -17.79 -23.32 12.87
CA THR A 566 -19.15 -22.78 12.71
C THR A 566 -19.19 -21.71 11.62
N GLU A 567 -18.28 -20.73 11.67
CA GLU A 567 -18.21 -19.67 10.65
C GLU A 567 -17.87 -20.21 9.26
N LEU A 568 -17.04 -21.26 9.15
CA LEU A 568 -16.75 -21.92 7.88
C LEU A 568 -17.99 -22.64 7.32
N GLN A 569 -18.77 -23.31 8.16
CA GLN A 569 -20.00 -23.97 7.72
C GLN A 569 -21.04 -22.96 7.23
N GLU A 570 -21.24 -21.87 7.96
CA GLU A 570 -22.12 -20.77 7.53
C GLU A 570 -21.66 -20.15 6.21
N LEU A 571 -20.34 -19.94 6.06
CA LEU A 571 -19.75 -19.41 4.83
C LEU A 571 -20.02 -20.31 3.62
N ILE A 572 -19.90 -21.63 3.79
CA ILE A 572 -20.16 -22.61 2.72
C ILE A 572 -21.66 -22.66 2.38
N ARG A 573 -22.55 -22.60 3.38
CA ARG A 573 -24.00 -22.64 3.16
C ARG A 573 -24.52 -21.40 2.43
N ASN A 574 -23.96 -20.23 2.70
CA ASN A 574 -24.43 -18.95 2.14
C ASN A 574 -23.64 -18.51 0.88
N ALA A 575 -22.84 -19.39 0.28
CA ALA A 575 -22.03 -19.06 -0.88
C ALA A 575 -22.84 -19.14 -2.19
N SER A 576 -23.21 -17.97 -2.75
CA SER A 576 -23.69 -17.85 -4.14
C SER A 576 -22.52 -17.86 -5.14
N PRO A 577 -22.67 -18.47 -6.35
CA PRO A 577 -21.70 -18.43 -7.43
C PRO A 577 -21.38 -17.01 -7.93
N GLN A 578 -22.36 -16.10 -7.96
CA GLN A 578 -22.18 -14.69 -8.31
C GLN A 578 -23.00 -13.80 -7.36
N ASN A 579 -22.56 -12.55 -7.17
CA ASN A 579 -23.24 -11.57 -6.33
C ASN A 579 -22.98 -10.15 -6.88
N ILE A 580 -23.36 -9.94 -8.14
CA ILE A 580 -23.17 -8.64 -8.81
C ILE A 580 -24.41 -7.79 -8.53
N ARG A 581 -24.27 -6.69 -7.80
CA ARG A 581 -25.37 -5.86 -7.35
C ARG A 581 -25.50 -4.60 -8.20
N LEU A 582 -26.72 -4.21 -8.56
CA LEU A 582 -27.04 -2.93 -9.18
C LEU A 582 -28.02 -2.19 -8.26
N SER A 583 -27.69 -0.99 -7.80
CA SER A 583 -28.54 -0.23 -6.88
C SER A 583 -29.80 0.33 -7.57
N LYS A 584 -30.80 0.69 -6.76
CA LYS A 584 -32.03 1.34 -7.21
C LYS A 584 -31.77 2.62 -7.99
N GLU A 585 -30.96 3.53 -7.46
CA GLU A 585 -30.67 4.80 -8.14
C GLU A 585 -29.88 4.59 -9.43
N PHE A 586 -29.03 3.55 -9.49
CA PHE A 586 -28.36 3.17 -10.73
C PHE A 586 -29.37 2.71 -11.79
N LEU A 587 -30.35 1.89 -11.42
CA LEU A 587 -31.42 1.47 -12.33
C LEU A 587 -32.26 2.66 -12.80
N LYS A 588 -32.63 3.59 -11.91
CA LYS A 588 -33.36 4.82 -12.29
C LYS A 588 -32.59 5.68 -13.29
N GLN A 589 -31.27 5.80 -13.12
CA GLN A 589 -30.41 6.59 -14.00
C GLN A 589 -30.31 5.99 -15.42
N TYR A 590 -30.49 4.68 -15.57
CA TYR A 590 -30.31 3.98 -16.85
C TYR A 590 -31.51 3.08 -17.21
N PRO A 591 -32.62 3.67 -17.72
CA PRO A 591 -33.83 2.94 -18.08
C PRO A 591 -33.65 1.76 -19.04
N GLN A 592 -32.64 1.82 -19.90
CA GLN A 592 -32.30 0.74 -20.84
C GLN A 592 -31.96 -0.59 -20.15
N LEU A 593 -31.54 -0.58 -18.88
CA LEU A 593 -31.17 -1.80 -18.14
C LEU A 593 -32.39 -2.60 -17.67
N TRP A 594 -33.53 -1.94 -17.46
CA TRP A 594 -34.73 -2.57 -16.93
C TRP A 594 -35.93 -2.54 -17.88
N ALA A 595 -35.79 -1.90 -19.04
CA ALA A 595 -36.77 -1.91 -20.12
C ALA A 595 -37.21 -3.34 -20.53
N PRO A 596 -38.38 -3.50 -21.19
CA PRO A 596 -38.93 -4.82 -21.58
C PRO A 596 -37.99 -5.72 -22.41
N GLY A 597 -37.00 -5.15 -23.10
CA GLY A 597 -35.99 -5.88 -23.88
C GLY A 597 -34.73 -6.30 -23.10
N ALA A 598 -34.62 -5.94 -21.83
CA ALA A 598 -33.54 -6.29 -20.91
C ALA A 598 -34.13 -7.09 -19.73
N LEU A 599 -34.03 -6.62 -18.49
CA LEU A 599 -34.64 -7.33 -17.35
C LEU A 599 -36.17 -7.33 -17.39
N GLY A 600 -36.79 -6.32 -18.01
CA GLY A 600 -38.24 -6.20 -18.09
C GLY A 600 -38.91 -5.95 -16.74
N LEU A 601 -38.29 -5.15 -15.86
CA LEU A 601 -38.90 -4.75 -14.59
C LEU A 601 -40.10 -3.83 -14.87
N HIS A 602 -41.15 -3.97 -14.08
CA HIS A 602 -42.28 -3.05 -14.13
C HIS A 602 -41.83 -1.62 -13.74
N PRO A 603 -42.16 -0.58 -14.54
CA PRO A 603 -41.76 0.81 -14.24
C PRO A 603 -42.24 1.29 -12.87
N GLU A 604 -43.38 0.78 -12.42
CA GLU A 604 -43.99 1.05 -11.10
C GLU A 604 -43.02 0.70 -9.96
N LEU A 605 -42.10 -0.26 -10.13
CA LEU A 605 -41.15 -0.63 -9.07
C LEU A 605 -40.03 0.39 -8.82
N LEU A 606 -39.96 1.45 -9.63
CA LEU A 606 -38.95 2.50 -9.56
C LEU A 606 -39.58 3.91 -9.46
N ASP A 607 -40.87 4.02 -9.19
CA ASP A 607 -41.61 5.29 -9.23
C ASP A 607 -41.60 6.09 -7.90
N GLY A 608 -41.09 5.51 -6.81
CA GLY A 608 -41.08 6.14 -5.49
C GLY A 608 -42.23 5.72 -4.56
N ASP A 609 -43.21 4.94 -5.03
CA ASP A 609 -44.36 4.54 -4.22
C ASP A 609 -44.12 3.21 -3.48
N LYS A 610 -43.92 3.30 -2.16
CA LYS A 610 -43.67 2.13 -1.31
C LYS A 610 -44.83 1.13 -1.28
N HIS A 611 -46.06 1.55 -1.60
CA HIS A 611 -47.23 0.68 -1.50
C HIS A 611 -47.31 -0.37 -2.63
N ASN A 612 -46.60 -0.16 -3.74
CA ASN A 612 -46.57 -1.10 -4.86
C ASN A 612 -45.48 -2.19 -4.72
N GLY A 613 -44.71 -2.18 -3.62
CA GLY A 613 -43.54 -3.03 -3.47
C GLY A 613 -42.33 -2.51 -4.22
N GLU A 614 -42.05 -1.22 -4.08
CA GLU A 614 -40.90 -0.56 -4.68
C GLU A 614 -39.60 -1.35 -4.47
N ILE A 615 -38.67 -1.27 -5.41
CA ILE A 615 -37.32 -1.82 -5.22
C ILE A 615 -36.62 -1.11 -4.06
N ALA A 616 -36.00 -1.90 -3.18
CA ALA A 616 -35.21 -1.42 -2.05
C ALA A 616 -33.89 -0.79 -2.53
N GLU A 617 -33.20 -0.05 -1.65
CA GLU A 617 -31.91 0.60 -1.97
C GLU A 617 -30.84 -0.42 -2.41
N GLU A 618 -30.97 -1.67 -1.98
CA GLU A 618 -30.16 -2.79 -2.44
C GLU A 618 -30.26 -3.02 -3.95
N GLY A 619 -31.43 -2.77 -4.55
CA GLY A 619 -31.68 -2.90 -5.97
C GLY A 619 -31.87 -4.35 -6.42
N ILE A 620 -31.07 -4.78 -7.40
CA ILE A 620 -31.08 -6.15 -7.91
C ILE A 620 -29.71 -6.80 -7.79
N THR A 621 -29.68 -8.12 -7.63
CA THR A 621 -28.46 -8.91 -7.51
C THR A 621 -28.45 -10.06 -8.51
N LEU A 622 -27.37 -10.18 -9.29
CA LEU A 622 -27.14 -11.32 -10.18
C LEU A 622 -26.53 -12.46 -9.37
N LEU A 623 -27.28 -13.55 -9.22
CA LEU A 623 -26.86 -14.73 -8.45
C LEU A 623 -26.10 -15.75 -9.31
N GLY A 624 -26.03 -15.52 -10.62
CA GLY A 624 -25.36 -16.37 -11.61
C GLY A 624 -26.36 -17.10 -12.51
N ARG A 625 -25.85 -17.73 -13.58
CA ARG A 625 -26.67 -18.22 -14.70
C ARG A 625 -27.54 -17.06 -15.24
N THR A 626 -28.85 -17.25 -15.36
CA THR A 626 -29.84 -16.23 -15.72
C THR A 626 -30.74 -15.84 -14.53
N VAL A 627 -30.28 -16.10 -13.29
CA VAL A 627 -31.05 -15.85 -12.07
C VAL A 627 -30.72 -14.48 -11.49
N VAL A 628 -31.78 -13.72 -11.21
CA VAL A 628 -31.71 -12.38 -10.61
C VAL A 628 -32.55 -12.38 -9.33
N GLU A 629 -32.01 -11.80 -8.28
CA GLU A 629 -32.71 -11.48 -7.04
C GLU A 629 -33.10 -10.00 -7.06
N VAL A 630 -34.37 -9.71 -6.80
CA VAL A 630 -34.91 -8.35 -6.70
C VAL A 630 -35.23 -8.07 -5.24
N SER A 631 -34.55 -7.08 -4.65
CA SER A 631 -34.81 -6.63 -3.28
C SER A 631 -35.98 -5.64 -3.28
N LEU A 632 -37.02 -5.91 -2.50
CA LEU A 632 -38.23 -5.09 -2.41
C LEU A 632 -38.34 -4.41 -1.03
N VAL A 633 -38.98 -3.25 -0.97
CA VAL A 633 -39.24 -2.51 0.26
C VAL A 633 -40.29 -3.27 1.09
N ASP A 634 -40.06 -3.37 2.40
CA ASP A 634 -40.97 -3.96 3.41
C ASP A 634 -41.37 -5.44 3.18
N THR A 635 -40.69 -6.14 2.26
CA THR A 635 -40.96 -7.56 1.92
C THR A 635 -39.67 -8.34 1.64
N GLU A 636 -39.73 -9.68 1.64
CA GLU A 636 -38.59 -10.54 1.29
C GLU A 636 -38.19 -10.36 -0.19
N SER A 637 -36.91 -10.57 -0.49
CA SER A 637 -36.40 -10.52 -1.86
C SER A 637 -37.00 -11.62 -2.74
N VAL A 638 -37.27 -11.30 -4.00
CA VAL A 638 -37.86 -12.22 -4.97
C VAL A 638 -36.77 -12.70 -5.92
N VAL A 639 -36.57 -14.02 -5.97
CA VAL A 639 -35.63 -14.65 -6.92
C VAL A 639 -36.38 -15.09 -8.16
N GLN A 640 -35.98 -14.60 -9.33
CA GLN A 640 -36.64 -14.90 -10.59
C GLN A 640 -35.63 -15.19 -11.71
N ASN A 641 -36.03 -16.06 -12.64
CA ASN A 641 -35.22 -16.43 -13.80
C ASN A 641 -35.58 -15.52 -14.99
N VAL A 642 -34.56 -14.93 -15.62
CA VAL A 642 -34.69 -14.06 -16.79
C VAL A 642 -34.50 -14.89 -18.07
N PRO A 643 -35.31 -14.68 -19.13
CA PRO A 643 -35.07 -15.33 -20.41
C PRO A 643 -33.65 -15.06 -20.94
N ARG A 644 -33.03 -16.06 -21.58
CA ARG A 644 -31.61 -16.01 -21.99
C ARG A 644 -31.31 -14.82 -22.90
N GLU A 645 -32.16 -14.54 -23.89
CA GLU A 645 -32.00 -13.44 -24.83
C GLU A 645 -32.06 -12.08 -24.13
N ASN A 646 -32.99 -11.94 -23.18
CA ASN A 646 -33.16 -10.76 -22.35
C ASN A 646 -31.95 -10.54 -21.42
N PHE A 647 -31.43 -11.62 -20.85
CA PHE A 647 -30.24 -11.58 -19.99
C PHE A 647 -28.98 -11.18 -20.77
N ILE A 648 -28.78 -11.68 -22.00
CA ILE A 648 -27.68 -11.29 -22.88
C ILE A 648 -27.73 -9.79 -23.18
N ARG A 649 -28.91 -9.28 -23.56
CA ARG A 649 -29.12 -7.85 -23.83
C ARG A 649 -28.89 -7.00 -22.59
N PHE A 650 -29.32 -7.47 -21.44
CA PHE A 650 -29.07 -6.81 -20.18
C PHE A 650 -27.57 -6.68 -19.88
N ILE A 651 -26.75 -7.74 -19.99
CA ILE A 651 -25.30 -7.58 -19.73
C ILE A 651 -24.63 -6.69 -20.77
N ALA A 652 -25.03 -6.78 -22.05
CA ALA A 652 -24.50 -5.91 -23.10
C ALA A 652 -24.80 -4.43 -22.81
N ALA A 653 -26.04 -4.10 -22.42
CA ALA A 653 -26.43 -2.76 -22.01
C ALA A 653 -25.71 -2.30 -20.74
N LEU A 654 -25.49 -3.20 -19.78
CA LEU A 654 -24.77 -2.91 -18.53
C LEU A 654 -23.29 -2.57 -18.79
N GLU A 655 -22.63 -3.31 -19.67
CA GLU A 655 -21.23 -3.05 -20.04
C GLU A 655 -21.10 -1.79 -20.86
N GLU A 656 -22.05 -1.52 -21.77
CA GLU A 656 -22.11 -0.25 -22.50
C GLU A 656 -22.29 0.93 -21.56
N VAL A 657 -23.21 0.87 -20.60
CA VAL A 657 -23.36 1.91 -19.55
C VAL A 657 -22.07 2.06 -18.74
N SER A 658 -21.42 0.95 -18.38
CA SER A 658 -20.17 0.98 -17.62
C SER A 658 -19.03 1.65 -18.40
N TYR A 659 -18.96 1.39 -19.71
CA TYR A 659 -18.01 2.02 -20.61
C TYR A 659 -18.32 3.51 -20.82
N GLN A 660 -19.58 3.87 -21.05
CA GLN A 660 -20.04 5.26 -21.18
C GLN A 660 -19.67 6.09 -19.95
N ARG A 661 -19.88 5.53 -18.75
CA ARG A 661 -19.49 6.15 -17.48
C ARG A 661 -17.99 6.39 -17.38
N LEU A 662 -17.18 5.40 -17.74
CA LEU A 662 -15.72 5.52 -17.77
C LEU A 662 -15.25 6.64 -18.72
N VAL A 663 -15.94 6.81 -19.85
CA VAL A 663 -15.64 7.88 -20.82
C VAL A 663 -16.00 9.26 -20.25
N ILE A 664 -17.09 9.37 -19.49
CA ILE A 664 -17.54 10.66 -18.93
C ILE A 664 -16.72 11.06 -17.68
N ASP A 665 -16.40 10.10 -16.82
CA ASP A 665 -15.59 10.30 -15.61
C ASP A 665 -14.70 9.08 -15.34
N GLU A 666 -13.38 9.27 -15.43
CA GLU A 666 -12.39 8.21 -15.17
C GLU A 666 -12.47 7.65 -13.74
N ARG A 667 -13.01 8.42 -12.78
CA ARG A 667 -13.22 7.95 -11.41
C ARG A 667 -14.36 6.93 -11.32
N GLU A 668 -15.21 6.86 -12.33
CA GLU A 668 -16.27 5.87 -12.46
C GLU A 668 -15.78 4.54 -13.01
N ARG A 669 -14.46 4.37 -13.22
CA ARG A 669 -13.88 3.08 -13.58
C ARG A 669 -14.37 1.97 -12.63
N PRO A 670 -14.98 0.89 -13.16
CA PRO A 670 -15.33 -0.26 -12.36
C PRO A 670 -14.06 -0.84 -11.72
N GLU A 671 -14.17 -1.33 -10.48
CA GLU A 671 -13.06 -2.08 -9.89
C GLU A 671 -12.73 -3.30 -10.80
N PRO A 672 -11.44 -3.60 -11.02
CA PRO A 672 -11.05 -4.78 -11.78
C PRO A 672 -11.58 -6.05 -11.11
N ASP A 673 -12.44 -6.79 -11.81
CA ASP A 673 -13.01 -8.04 -11.31
C ASP A 673 -13.02 -9.08 -12.46
N PRO A 674 -12.01 -9.96 -12.52
CA PRO A 674 -11.92 -10.94 -13.60
C PRO A 674 -13.05 -11.97 -13.57
N GLN A 675 -13.70 -12.19 -12.42
CA GLN A 675 -14.84 -13.11 -12.32
C GLN A 675 -16.11 -12.46 -12.88
N ARG A 676 -16.29 -11.16 -12.67
CA ARG A 676 -17.34 -10.37 -13.35
C ARG A 676 -17.15 -10.44 -14.86
N ASP A 677 -15.94 -10.14 -15.32
CA ASP A 677 -15.64 -10.05 -16.75
C ASP A 677 -15.83 -11.42 -17.44
N LEU A 678 -15.34 -12.50 -16.82
CA LEU A 678 -15.58 -13.87 -17.28
C LEU A 678 -17.08 -14.23 -17.27
N PHE A 679 -17.81 -13.82 -16.24
CA PHE A 679 -19.26 -14.03 -16.17
C PHE A 679 -19.99 -13.29 -17.29
N PHE A 680 -19.63 -12.04 -17.57
CA PHE A 680 -20.20 -11.23 -18.65
C PHE A 680 -19.87 -11.78 -20.03
N GLU A 681 -18.63 -12.20 -20.28
CA GLU A 681 -18.25 -12.87 -21.53
C GLU A 681 -19.05 -14.16 -21.75
N ARG A 682 -19.15 -15.01 -20.72
CA ARG A 682 -19.94 -16.24 -20.79
C ARG A 682 -21.42 -15.95 -20.99
N ALA A 683 -21.94 -14.88 -20.37
CA ALA A 683 -23.31 -14.44 -20.56
C ALA A 683 -23.57 -14.05 -22.01
N ARG A 684 -22.71 -13.22 -22.63
CA ARG A 684 -22.80 -12.83 -24.05
C ARG A 684 -22.76 -14.01 -25.01
N LEU A 685 -21.90 -14.99 -24.73
CA LEU A 685 -21.80 -16.23 -25.50
C LEU A 685 -22.98 -17.21 -25.22
N GLY A 686 -23.82 -16.88 -24.24
CA GLY A 686 -24.93 -17.71 -23.78
C GLY A 686 -24.49 -19.01 -23.08
N LEU A 687 -23.26 -19.09 -22.59
CA LEU A 687 -22.66 -20.27 -21.94
C LEU A 687 -22.92 -20.31 -20.42
N LEU A 688 -24.15 -19.97 -20.03
CA LEU A 688 -24.60 -19.80 -18.63
C LEU A 688 -25.25 -21.06 -18.01
N GLU A 689 -25.12 -22.21 -18.67
CA GLU A 689 -25.85 -23.42 -18.30
C GLU A 689 -25.36 -24.03 -16.98
N ASP A 690 -24.06 -23.93 -16.67
CA ASP A 690 -23.47 -24.40 -15.41
C ASP A 690 -22.96 -23.26 -14.53
N ALA A 691 -23.44 -23.21 -13.29
CA ALA A 691 -22.91 -22.30 -12.28
C ALA A 691 -21.57 -22.82 -11.74
N ASP A 692 -20.51 -22.04 -11.85
CA ASP A 692 -19.22 -22.35 -11.23
C ASP A 692 -19.33 -22.20 -9.70
N ARG A 693 -19.44 -23.33 -8.99
CA ARG A 693 -19.63 -23.38 -7.54
C ARG A 693 -18.34 -23.19 -6.74
N ARG A 694 -17.20 -22.98 -7.39
CA ARG A 694 -15.94 -22.76 -6.68
C ARG A 694 -16.01 -21.41 -5.94
N PRO A 695 -15.59 -21.32 -4.66
CA PRO A 695 -15.58 -20.05 -3.91
C PRO A 695 -14.74 -18.94 -4.58
N ALA A 696 -13.78 -19.32 -5.44
CA ALA A 696 -12.93 -18.42 -6.21
C ALA A 696 -13.61 -17.86 -7.49
N ALA A 697 -14.76 -18.40 -7.89
CA ALA A 697 -15.47 -18.02 -9.11
C ALA A 697 -16.48 -16.87 -8.91
N ARG A 698 -16.55 -16.30 -7.70
CA ARG A 698 -17.56 -15.30 -7.32
C ARG A 698 -17.10 -13.87 -7.57
N SER A 699 -17.93 -13.09 -8.26
CA SER A 699 -17.88 -11.63 -8.30
C SER A 699 -18.76 -11.02 -7.20
N ASN A 700 -18.30 -9.93 -6.59
CA ASN A 700 -19.10 -9.07 -5.71
C ASN A 700 -19.17 -7.63 -6.25
N ALA A 701 -19.12 -7.46 -7.57
CA ALA A 701 -19.14 -6.14 -8.19
C ALA A 701 -20.43 -5.39 -7.84
N VAL A 702 -20.31 -4.09 -7.54
CA VAL A 702 -21.47 -3.23 -7.22
C VAL A 702 -21.51 -2.07 -8.19
N PHE A 703 -22.63 -1.93 -8.90
CA PHE A 703 -22.94 -0.80 -9.76
C PHE A 703 -23.84 0.17 -9.00
N MET A 704 -23.31 1.36 -8.73
CA MET A 704 -23.97 2.43 -7.99
C MET A 704 -24.11 3.66 -8.88
N SER A 705 -25.11 4.50 -8.63
CA SER A 705 -25.25 5.78 -9.33
C SER A 705 -24.11 6.73 -8.97
N THR A 706 -23.86 7.74 -9.81
CA THR A 706 -22.86 8.78 -9.51
C THR A 706 -23.21 9.53 -8.21
N PHE A 707 -24.51 9.72 -7.96
CA PHE A 707 -25.01 10.34 -6.73
C PHE A 707 -24.75 9.49 -5.49
N GLU A 708 -24.94 8.17 -5.55
CA GLU A 708 -24.67 7.31 -4.40
C GLU A 708 -23.16 7.15 -4.13
N LYS A 709 -22.35 7.04 -5.19
CA LYS A 709 -20.90 6.86 -5.07
C LYS A 709 -20.21 8.10 -4.50
N TYR A 710 -20.76 9.29 -4.75
CA TYR A 710 -20.07 10.56 -4.43
C TYR A 710 -20.91 11.60 -3.65
N GLY A 711 -22.20 11.35 -3.39
CA GLY A 711 -23.15 12.31 -2.83
C GLY A 711 -23.62 13.36 -3.85
N VAL A 712 -24.26 14.45 -3.38
CA VAL A 712 -24.58 15.65 -4.20
C VAL A 712 -23.26 16.34 -4.59
N ARG A 713 -22.55 15.78 -5.56
CA ARG A 713 -21.44 16.44 -6.23
C ARG A 713 -21.91 16.94 -7.58
N ARG A 714 -21.96 18.26 -7.74
CA ARG A 714 -21.82 18.84 -9.07
C ARG A 714 -20.43 18.49 -9.62
N PRO A 715 -20.29 18.06 -10.87
CA PRO A 715 -18.99 18.07 -11.55
C PRO A 715 -18.48 19.51 -11.51
N GLY A 716 -17.34 19.74 -10.85
CA GLY A 716 -16.74 21.08 -10.75
C GLY A 716 -17.32 21.97 -9.65
N ASN A 717 -17.18 21.58 -8.37
CA ASN A 717 -17.28 22.57 -7.30
C ASN A 717 -16.12 23.58 -7.47
N ILE A 718 -16.45 24.80 -7.88
CA ILE A 718 -15.54 25.87 -8.34
C ILE A 718 -14.65 26.42 -7.20
N LEU A 719 -14.98 26.16 -5.93
CA LEU A 719 -14.33 26.79 -4.80
C LEU A 719 -13.11 25.98 -4.31
N PRO A 720 -11.92 26.60 -4.19
CA PRO A 720 -10.69 25.93 -3.74
C PRO A 720 -10.64 25.64 -2.22
N LEU A 721 -11.76 25.80 -1.51
CA LEU A 721 -11.85 25.76 -0.05
C LEU A 721 -12.85 24.69 0.42
N GLU A 722 -12.43 23.86 1.36
CA GLU A 722 -13.27 22.93 2.12
C GLU A 722 -13.41 23.44 3.57
N LEU A 723 -14.62 23.46 4.12
CA LEU A 723 -14.84 23.73 5.54
C LEU A 723 -14.69 22.42 6.32
N VAL A 724 -13.67 22.34 7.17
CA VAL A 724 -13.47 21.19 8.06
C VAL A 724 -14.06 21.54 9.42
N LEU A 725 -15.03 20.73 9.86
CA LEU A 725 -15.57 20.77 11.22
C LEU A 725 -14.75 19.80 12.07
N GLN A 726 -14.00 20.32 13.04
CA GLN A 726 -13.24 19.52 13.98
C GLN A 726 -13.75 19.80 15.39
N GLY A 727 -14.19 18.74 16.08
CA GLY A 727 -14.63 18.79 17.48
C GLY A 727 -14.60 17.40 18.10
N GLY A 728 -14.20 17.33 19.37
CA GLY A 728 -14.25 16.14 20.21
C GLY A 728 -15.24 16.34 21.35
N LEU A 729 -16.03 15.32 21.67
CA LEU A 729 -16.98 15.35 22.79
C LEU A 729 -16.31 15.60 24.15
N GLU A 730 -15.00 15.35 24.25
CA GLU A 730 -14.23 15.56 25.48
C GLU A 730 -13.96 17.06 25.78
N ASP A 731 -13.96 17.93 24.77
CA ASP A 731 -13.57 19.35 24.92
C ASP A 731 -14.69 20.37 24.61
N PHE A 732 -15.90 19.92 24.23
CA PHE A 732 -17.06 20.77 23.85
C PHE A 732 -16.77 21.92 22.84
N GLY A 733 -15.64 21.88 22.15
CA GLY A 733 -15.26 22.85 21.12
C GLY A 733 -15.60 22.34 19.72
N LEU A 734 -16.59 22.93 19.07
CA LEU A 734 -16.81 22.80 17.63
C LEU A 734 -16.07 23.94 16.92
N ALA A 735 -14.99 23.62 16.20
CA ALA A 735 -14.29 24.58 15.36
C ALA A 735 -14.52 24.26 13.88
N ALA A 736 -14.95 25.27 13.12
CA ALA A 736 -15.01 25.22 11.67
C ALA A 736 -13.83 26.01 11.11
N PHE A 737 -13.03 25.44 10.21
CA PHE A 737 -11.97 26.19 9.54
C PHE A 737 -11.88 25.93 8.05
N PRO A 738 -11.57 26.97 7.26
CA PRO A 738 -11.34 26.84 5.83
C PRO A 738 -10.01 26.12 5.59
N ARG A 739 -10.05 25.06 4.79
CA ARG A 739 -8.91 24.29 4.33
C ARG A 739 -8.81 24.41 2.82
N ILE A 740 -7.66 24.81 2.29
CA ILE A 740 -7.41 24.74 0.85
C ILE A 740 -7.38 23.27 0.43
N ARG A 741 -8.19 22.94 -0.57
CA ARG A 741 -8.23 21.61 -1.16
C ARG A 741 -6.94 21.36 -1.93
N VAL A 742 -6.15 20.41 -1.45
CA VAL A 742 -4.93 19.99 -2.12
C VAL A 742 -5.30 18.95 -3.19
N PRO A 743 -4.84 19.08 -4.45
CA PRO A 743 -5.08 18.07 -5.47
C PRO A 743 -4.52 16.70 -5.04
N GLY A 744 -5.26 15.63 -5.32
CA GLY A 744 -4.84 14.27 -5.00
C GLY A 744 -3.60 13.85 -5.80
N GLN A 745 -2.85 12.88 -5.29
CA GLN A 745 -1.76 12.29 -6.06
C GLN A 745 -2.30 11.58 -7.30
N THR A 746 -1.59 11.71 -8.40
CA THR A 746 -1.96 11.11 -9.66
C THR A 746 -1.53 9.64 -9.70
N PRO A 747 -2.19 8.78 -10.51
CA PRO A 747 -1.86 7.35 -10.57
C PRO A 747 -0.42 7.07 -10.97
N ASP A 748 0.21 7.95 -11.74
CA ASP A 748 1.59 7.88 -12.24
C ASP A 748 2.61 8.48 -11.26
N ALA A 749 2.19 9.11 -10.15
CA ALA A 749 3.09 9.80 -9.21
C ALA A 749 4.18 8.88 -8.63
N PHE A 750 3.97 7.57 -8.60
CA PHE A 750 4.97 6.60 -8.14
C PHE A 750 6.19 6.49 -9.07
N LEU A 751 6.05 6.82 -10.36
CA LEU A 751 7.15 6.80 -11.34
C LEU A 751 8.15 7.94 -11.11
N TYR A 752 7.75 8.96 -10.34
CA TYR A 752 8.51 10.19 -10.12
C TYR A 752 9.03 10.33 -8.68
N ARG A 753 8.86 9.29 -7.85
CA ARG A 753 9.47 9.19 -6.52
C ARG A 753 10.84 8.56 -6.64
#